data_AF-A0A521Z8P7-F1
#
_entry.id   AF-A0A521Z8P7-F1
#
_cell.length_a   1.000
_cell.length_b   1.000
_cell.length_c   1.000
_cell.angle_alpha   90.00
_cell.angle_beta   90.00
_cell.angle_gamma   90.00
#
_symmetry.space_group_name_H-M   'P 1'
#
loop_
_entity.id
_entity.type
_entity.pdbx_description
1 polymer ?
#
loop_
_entity_poly.entity_id
_entity_poly.type
_entity_poly.pdbx_seq_one_letter_code
_entity_poly.pdbx_strand_id
1 'polypeptide(L)'
;NDQGQWQAVTGDLTMAPGQTQIQVRVATVDDLQFEPTEYIKLQATVTSGETANDTHANQTAITDNDVPYMLVQSGEPAVEGAPVVFNVTLSHEATGPVVVKLALASGVDDLTTPENESATLGVDTDTHLDVLNASGQWEPLGADGLVTFEQGQTLIQVRVATVDDKIAEDTEFIKLQATVVSGDTMNQTHANQTAITDNDVIPGVLEPIHAQVSAQDTNLMVMLDTSASMDSPSGIDGLSRLDAAIKAIDNLIDRYDQYGDLAVRIVTFASDAHVQGEAWMTASQAKSLLASLHADGSTNYDLALSTAQAAFETDAGKLGNAQNVAYFLSDGNPTLSSAFPVAGVNQQSGNLTQPNKGDGLDAAEELSWVQFLDAHQIKSYAIGMGSEVSKTYLDPIAYDGHASSNSDGVVVGAFNQLDGVLNGTTHDFVEGNLSAHGAIGLPGGSFQHVASVAVDGVVHNYDPAQTLLTVSTALGGELSMDMVTGHYSYAAPTTAVTGLALDSFSFSLLTAQGDMASSTLDVRFDHTQVHVGTNDSEVITGGATADQIMGRDGADTLFADGGNDLIYGNGGNDELHGGAGDDHLVGGQGSDVMYGDAGSDVFVWRFSDHGASGSVADRAVDVIKDFDVAPVAEQGDVLDLRDLLQGENTVGGTGNLDHYLRIDTSGADTVIHVSPTGDFVAGVTASGTESQTIVLAGVNLRVDMELTPSASSQDVIAKLLDQGKLLVDHV
;
A
#
# COMPACT_ATOMS: atom_id res chain seq x y z
N ASN A 1 36.47 88.73 15.32
CA ASN A 1 36.36 90.20 15.23
C ASN A 1 35.11 90.65 16.00
N ASP A 2 34.83 91.95 16.09
CA ASP A 2 33.70 92.50 16.85
C ASP A 2 32.31 92.13 16.27
N GLN A 3 32.29 91.38 15.17
CA GLN A 3 31.09 90.86 14.50
C GLN A 3 30.87 89.35 14.74
N GLY A 4 31.66 88.73 15.63
CA GLY A 4 31.58 87.28 15.89
C GLY A 4 32.09 86.40 14.73
N GLN A 5 32.76 87.00 13.74
CA GLN A 5 33.37 86.29 12.62
C GLN A 5 34.84 85.98 12.92
N TRP A 6 35.27 84.78 12.52
CA TRP A 6 36.67 84.38 12.60
C TRP A 6 37.48 85.06 11.50
N GLN A 7 38.63 85.64 11.87
CA GLN A 7 39.53 86.32 10.95
C GLN A 7 40.92 85.68 11.08
N ALA A 8 41.57 85.43 9.95
CA ALA A 8 42.95 84.93 9.95
C ALA A 8 43.88 86.02 10.49
N VAL A 9 44.77 85.65 11.41
CA VAL A 9 45.76 86.55 12.01
C VAL A 9 47.14 85.93 11.90
N THR A 10 48.13 86.74 11.54
CA THR A 10 49.56 86.40 11.59
C THR A 10 50.28 87.49 12.39
N GLY A 11 51.03 87.10 13.42
CA GLY A 11 51.76 88.04 14.29
C GLY A 11 50.94 88.58 15.46
N ASP A 12 51.21 89.83 15.85
CA ASP A 12 50.70 90.44 17.07
C ASP A 12 49.18 90.69 17.03
N LEU A 13 48.52 90.38 18.15
CA LEU A 13 47.10 90.65 18.39
C LEU A 13 46.94 91.82 19.36
N THR A 14 46.16 92.81 18.98
CA THR A 14 45.88 93.97 19.84
C THR A 14 44.54 93.79 20.55
N MET A 15 44.54 93.89 21.88
CA MET A 15 43.32 94.02 22.68
C MET A 15 42.91 95.50 22.75
N ALA A 16 41.67 95.82 22.40
CA ALA A 16 41.17 97.19 22.52
C ALA A 16 40.99 97.59 24.00
N PRO A 17 41.02 98.89 24.35
CA PRO A 17 40.74 99.34 25.71
C PRO A 17 39.41 98.79 26.24
N GLY A 18 39.44 98.12 27.39
CA GLY A 18 38.26 97.48 28.02
C GLY A 18 37.99 96.04 27.58
N GLN A 19 38.71 95.50 26.59
CA GLN A 19 38.63 94.10 26.21
C GLN A 19 39.47 93.24 27.16
N THR A 20 38.88 92.18 27.73
CA THR A 20 39.56 91.27 28.67
C THR A 20 39.81 89.88 28.11
N GLN A 21 39.28 89.56 26.91
CA GLN A 21 39.45 88.26 26.25
C GLN A 21 39.55 88.39 24.72
N ILE A 22 40.35 87.51 24.12
CA ILE A 22 40.36 87.21 22.69
C ILE A 22 40.21 85.70 22.55
N GLN A 23 39.36 85.25 21.63
CA GLN A 23 39.32 83.84 21.23
C GLN A 23 40.18 83.63 19.99
N VAL A 24 41.01 82.59 20.03
CA VAL A 24 41.76 82.12 18.88
C VAL A 24 41.37 80.67 18.58
N ARG A 25 41.50 80.26 17.32
CA ARG A 25 41.32 78.87 16.90
C ARG A 25 42.34 78.51 15.84
N VAL A 26 42.62 77.22 15.73
CA VAL A 26 43.33 76.60 14.61
C VAL A 26 42.46 75.48 14.06
N ALA A 27 42.53 75.22 12.76
CA ALA A 27 41.88 74.05 12.19
C ALA A 27 42.74 72.81 12.51
N THR A 28 42.09 71.74 12.98
CA THR A 28 42.69 70.39 12.99
C THR A 28 42.56 69.79 11.59
N VAL A 29 43.43 68.83 11.28
CA VAL A 29 43.33 67.99 10.08
C VAL A 29 42.81 66.64 10.55
N ASP A 30 41.75 66.18 9.89
CA ASP A 30 41.15 64.85 10.10
C ASP A 30 41.79 63.91 9.06
N ASP A 31 42.24 62.73 9.48
CA ASP A 31 42.76 61.71 8.56
C ASP A 31 42.01 60.38 8.67
N LEU A 32 42.69 59.24 8.66
CA LEU A 32 42.07 57.91 8.79
C LEU A 32 42.88 57.00 9.73
N GLN A 33 43.91 57.55 10.37
CA GLN A 33 44.82 56.81 11.22
C GLN A 33 44.46 57.11 12.67
N PHE A 34 44.21 56.04 13.43
CA PHE A 34 44.03 56.21 14.86
C PHE A 34 45.29 56.83 15.49
N GLU A 35 45.16 57.90 16.26
CA GLU A 35 46.25 58.57 16.97
C GLU A 35 45.93 58.72 18.47
N PRO A 36 46.93 58.58 19.37
CA PRO A 36 46.72 58.86 20.78
C PRO A 36 46.37 60.34 20.99
N THR A 37 45.67 60.66 22.08
CA THR A 37 45.32 62.06 22.40
C THR A 37 46.56 62.96 22.39
N GLU A 38 46.56 63.93 21.49
CA GLU A 38 47.63 64.91 21.35
C GLU A 38 47.27 66.21 22.09
N TYR A 39 48.26 67.09 22.28
CA TYR A 39 48.04 68.39 22.92
C TYR A 39 48.64 69.51 22.08
N ILE A 40 47.81 70.50 21.72
CA ILE A 40 48.30 71.74 21.12
C ILE A 40 48.53 72.80 22.19
N LYS A 41 49.72 73.39 22.20
CA LYS A 41 50.11 74.44 23.14
C LYS A 41 50.01 75.82 22.50
N LEU A 42 49.28 76.73 23.16
CA LEU A 42 49.26 78.16 22.82
C LEU A 42 50.11 78.92 23.84
N GLN A 43 51.08 79.69 23.34
CA GLN A 43 51.86 80.63 24.14
C GLN A 43 51.57 82.05 23.66
N ALA A 44 51.25 82.93 24.60
CA ALA A 44 51.08 84.36 24.35
C ALA A 44 52.15 85.15 25.12
N THR A 45 52.77 86.10 24.44
CA THR A 45 53.78 87.02 25.00
C THR A 45 53.38 88.44 24.66
N VAL A 46 53.46 89.34 25.63
CA VAL A 46 53.12 90.76 25.43
C VAL A 46 54.26 91.44 24.69
N THR A 47 54.00 91.98 23.49
CA THR A 47 54.99 92.72 22.69
C THR A 47 54.95 94.23 22.95
N SER A 48 53.79 94.76 23.39
CA SER A 48 53.62 96.15 23.83
C SER A 48 52.42 96.30 24.78
N GLY A 49 52.48 97.24 25.73
CA GLY A 49 51.46 97.45 26.77
C GLY A 49 51.91 97.00 28.17
N GLU A 50 51.11 97.30 29.20
CA GLU A 50 51.40 96.93 30.58
C GLU A 50 50.48 95.78 31.04
N THR A 51 51.08 94.67 31.46
CA THR A 51 50.37 93.57 32.13
C THR A 51 51.24 93.04 33.27
N ALA A 52 50.62 92.45 34.30
CA ALA A 52 51.36 91.81 35.39
C ALA A 52 51.95 90.43 34.99
N ASN A 53 51.53 89.88 33.86
CA ASN A 53 51.96 88.60 33.34
C ASN A 53 52.30 88.73 31.86
N ASP A 54 53.57 88.94 31.59
CA ASP A 54 54.14 89.23 30.28
C ASP A 54 54.27 87.99 29.38
N THR A 55 54.14 86.79 29.93
CA THR A 55 54.09 85.53 29.16
C THR A 55 53.20 84.47 29.83
N HIS A 56 52.30 83.85 29.08
CA HIS A 56 51.53 82.70 29.56
C HIS A 56 51.41 81.62 28.48
N ALA A 57 51.28 80.37 28.90
CA ALA A 57 51.01 79.27 27.99
C ALA A 57 50.01 78.29 28.60
N ASN A 58 49.16 77.73 27.75
CA ASN A 58 48.25 76.65 28.11
C ASN A 58 48.14 75.67 26.93
N GLN A 59 47.56 74.50 27.16
CA GLN A 59 47.35 73.48 26.13
C GLN A 59 45.91 72.99 26.12
N THR A 60 45.45 72.52 24.96
CA THR A 60 44.18 71.81 24.81
C THR A 60 44.41 70.49 24.08
N ALA A 61 43.58 69.50 24.38
CA ALA A 61 43.68 68.18 23.77
C ALA A 61 43.10 68.18 22.35
N ILE A 62 43.67 67.35 21.48
CA ILE A 62 43.11 66.90 20.21
C ILE A 62 42.80 65.42 20.42
N THR A 63 41.52 65.07 20.37
CA THR A 63 41.06 63.69 20.45
C THR A 63 40.68 63.22 19.07
N ASP A 64 41.31 62.16 18.62
CA ASP A 64 41.03 61.52 17.35
C ASP A 64 39.72 60.70 17.41
N ASN A 65 38.97 60.72 16.31
CA ASN A 65 37.71 59.99 16.12
C ASN A 65 37.86 58.67 15.38
N ASP A 66 39.05 58.32 14.90
CA ASP A 66 39.26 57.16 14.03
C ASP A 66 39.62 55.90 14.84
N VAL A 67 38.84 55.55 15.88
CA VAL A 67 39.01 54.27 16.59
C VAL A 67 38.44 53.13 15.74
N PRO A 68 39.15 51.99 15.56
CA PRO A 68 38.66 50.95 14.66
C PRO A 68 37.41 50.25 15.21
N TYR A 69 36.52 49.80 14.33
CA TYR A 69 35.46 48.85 14.69
C TYR A 69 35.87 47.44 14.25
N MET A 70 35.51 46.44 15.06
CA MET A 70 35.74 45.03 14.79
C MET A 70 34.49 44.40 14.18
N LEU A 71 34.66 43.62 13.12
CA LEU A 71 33.59 42.86 12.48
C LEU A 71 33.93 41.38 12.38
N VAL A 72 32.90 40.56 12.49
CA VAL A 72 32.90 39.20 11.96
C VAL A 72 32.14 39.25 10.64
N GLN A 73 32.80 38.94 9.54
CA GLN A 73 32.18 38.85 8.23
C GLN A 73 31.63 37.44 8.02
N SER A 74 30.50 37.33 7.31
CA SER A 74 30.00 36.04 6.85
C SER A 74 31.00 35.44 5.88
N GLY A 75 31.29 34.15 6.04
CA GLY A 75 32.03 33.36 5.08
C GLY A 75 31.22 33.06 3.82
N GLU A 76 31.87 32.40 2.87
CA GLU A 76 31.18 31.70 1.80
C GLU A 76 30.45 30.47 2.38
N PRO A 77 29.24 30.15 1.91
CA PRO A 77 28.57 28.90 2.26
C PRO A 77 29.48 27.70 2.01
N ALA A 78 29.52 26.78 2.97
CA ALA A 78 30.24 25.52 2.81
C ALA A 78 29.23 24.39 2.60
N VAL A 79 29.61 23.44 1.75
CA VAL A 79 28.93 22.14 1.70
C VAL A 79 29.42 21.30 2.87
N GLU A 80 28.57 20.41 3.41
CA GLU A 80 28.98 19.47 4.45
C GLU A 80 30.25 18.69 4.11
N GLY A 81 31.02 18.38 5.16
CA GLY A 81 32.38 17.85 5.05
C GLY A 81 33.45 18.86 4.59
N ALA A 82 33.08 20.06 4.13
CA ALA A 82 34.02 21.15 3.83
C ALA A 82 34.01 22.23 4.94
N PRO A 83 35.17 22.72 5.41
CA PRO A 83 35.22 23.65 6.53
C PRO A 83 34.65 25.03 6.18
N VAL A 84 33.89 25.61 7.10
CA VAL A 84 33.39 26.99 7.03
C VAL A 84 34.49 27.96 7.47
N VAL A 85 34.73 29.02 6.70
CA VAL A 85 35.76 30.04 6.99
C VAL A 85 35.13 31.39 7.30
N PHE A 86 35.52 32.01 8.41
CA PHE A 86 35.14 33.37 8.79
C PHE A 86 36.33 34.34 8.69
N ASN A 87 36.04 35.57 8.32
CA ASN A 87 36.99 36.68 8.39
C ASN A 87 36.63 37.60 9.57
N VAL A 88 37.54 37.72 10.54
CA VAL A 88 37.45 38.70 11.63
C VAL A 88 38.31 39.90 11.24
N THR A 89 37.72 41.08 11.15
CA THR A 89 38.39 42.27 10.63
C THR A 89 38.32 43.47 11.55
N LEU A 90 39.31 44.35 11.44
CA LEU A 90 39.27 45.72 11.94
C LEU A 90 39.04 46.67 10.76
N SER A 91 38.26 47.73 10.97
CA SER A 91 37.94 48.73 9.93
C SER A 91 39.15 49.44 9.34
N HIS A 92 40.19 49.61 10.16
CA HIS A 92 41.53 50.07 9.79
C HIS A 92 42.51 49.61 10.88
N GLU A 93 43.79 49.91 10.70
CA GLU A 93 44.85 49.50 11.63
C GLU A 93 44.67 50.14 13.02
N ALA A 94 44.94 49.36 14.07
CA ALA A 94 45.02 49.86 15.44
C ALA A 94 46.46 50.29 15.79
N THR A 95 46.60 51.25 16.70
CA THR A 95 47.91 51.78 17.15
C THR A 95 48.67 50.82 18.07
N GLY A 96 47.97 49.85 18.67
CA GLY A 96 48.53 48.81 19.52
C GLY A 96 47.78 47.49 19.34
N PRO A 97 48.25 46.40 19.96
CA PRO A 97 47.65 45.08 19.79
C PRO A 97 46.23 45.02 20.34
N VAL A 98 45.32 44.41 19.58
CA VAL A 98 43.92 44.19 19.99
C VAL A 98 43.70 42.70 20.22
N VAL A 99 43.37 42.32 21.45
CA VAL A 99 43.11 40.92 21.82
C VAL A 99 41.61 40.67 21.75
N VAL A 100 41.23 39.63 21.00
CA VAL A 100 39.84 39.24 20.75
C VAL A 100 39.64 37.80 21.16
N LYS A 101 38.56 37.52 21.88
CA LYS A 101 38.08 36.18 22.17
C LYS A 101 37.08 35.74 21.12
N LEU A 102 37.33 34.60 20.49
CA LEU A 102 36.45 33.96 19.52
C LEU A 102 35.74 32.77 20.17
N ALA A 103 34.45 32.64 19.89
CA ALA A 103 33.65 31.51 20.33
C ALA A 103 32.61 31.17 19.26
N LEU A 104 32.46 29.87 19.00
CA LEU A 104 31.29 29.36 18.29
C LEU A 104 30.08 29.44 19.22
N ALA A 105 28.93 29.76 18.65
CA ALA A 105 27.65 29.69 19.34
C ALA A 105 26.69 28.87 18.50
N SER A 106 25.94 27.98 19.14
CA SER A 106 24.69 27.51 18.55
C SER A 106 23.77 28.73 18.38
N GLY A 107 23.11 28.82 17.22
CA GLY A 107 22.05 29.80 17.02
C GLY A 107 20.87 29.55 17.98
N VAL A 108 19.94 30.51 18.02
CA VAL A 108 18.60 30.27 18.57
C VAL A 108 17.69 30.28 17.37
N ASP A 109 16.98 29.19 17.13
CA ASP A 109 16.04 29.11 16.01
C ASP A 109 15.02 30.24 16.13
N ASP A 110 15.01 31.11 15.13
CA ASP A 110 13.97 32.12 15.02
C ASP A 110 12.74 31.44 14.43
N LEU A 111 11.83 30.99 15.30
CA LEU A 111 10.55 30.37 14.94
C LEU A 111 9.66 31.26 14.04
N THR A 112 10.05 32.52 13.77
CA THR A 112 9.34 33.43 12.87
C THR A 112 9.97 33.56 11.49
N THR A 113 11.15 32.97 11.24
CA THR A 113 11.77 32.85 9.92
C THR A 113 11.94 31.37 9.56
N PRO A 114 11.17 30.82 8.60
CA PRO A 114 11.14 29.38 8.29
C PRO A 114 12.42 28.77 7.70
N GLU A 115 13.52 29.50 7.52
CA GLU A 115 14.63 29.08 6.64
C GLU A 115 16.03 29.11 7.29
N ASN A 116 16.16 29.30 8.60
CA ASN A 116 17.47 29.35 9.25
C ASN A 116 17.52 28.42 10.47
N GLU A 117 17.78 27.13 10.25
CA GLU A 117 18.06 26.18 11.32
C GLU A 117 19.49 26.42 11.86
N SER A 118 19.67 26.27 13.18
CA SER A 118 20.94 26.56 13.85
C SER A 118 21.80 25.30 13.93
N ALA A 119 23.01 25.34 13.37
CA ALA A 119 23.96 24.23 13.48
C ALA A 119 24.31 23.91 14.95
N THR A 120 24.29 22.64 15.28
CA THR A 120 24.60 21.99 16.56
C THR A 120 26.07 21.59 16.64
N LEU A 121 26.79 22.20 17.58
CA LEU A 121 28.20 21.91 17.82
C LEU A 121 28.42 20.45 18.27
N GLY A 122 29.27 19.73 17.56
CA GLY A 122 29.59 18.33 17.78
C GLY A 122 28.68 17.35 17.04
N VAL A 123 27.62 17.83 16.38
CA VAL A 123 26.81 17.05 15.44
C VAL A 123 27.16 17.53 14.03
N ASP A 124 26.87 18.79 13.70
CA ASP A 124 26.99 19.32 12.33
C ASP A 124 28.34 20.00 12.09
N THR A 125 29.00 20.44 13.17
CA THR A 125 30.36 20.96 13.14
C THR A 125 31.25 20.35 14.21
N ASP A 126 32.57 20.44 14.04
CA ASP A 126 33.50 20.24 15.14
C ASP A 126 33.27 21.31 16.24
N THR A 127 33.80 21.05 17.43
CA THR A 127 33.73 21.91 18.61
C THR A 127 34.91 22.88 18.70
N HIS A 128 35.93 22.74 17.84
CA HIS A 128 37.15 23.54 17.85
C HIS A 128 37.29 24.45 16.64
N LEU A 129 37.85 25.64 16.86
CA LEU A 129 38.23 26.58 15.80
C LEU A 129 39.69 26.39 15.42
N ASP A 130 40.01 26.51 14.13
CA ASP A 130 41.36 26.72 13.64
C ASP A 130 41.56 28.19 13.25
N VAL A 131 42.77 28.73 13.43
CA VAL A 131 43.18 30.06 12.98
C VAL A 131 44.27 29.95 11.91
N LEU A 132 44.21 30.80 10.90
CA LEU A 132 45.23 30.86 9.85
C LEU A 132 46.45 31.65 10.34
N ASN A 133 47.60 30.99 10.42
CA ASN A 133 48.85 31.63 10.85
C ASN A 133 49.48 32.47 9.72
N ALA A 134 50.50 33.26 10.06
CA ALA A 134 51.20 34.13 9.10
C ALA A 134 51.93 33.37 7.95
N SER A 135 52.15 32.06 8.09
CA SER A 135 52.72 31.21 7.03
C SER A 135 51.66 30.60 6.09
N GLY A 136 50.38 30.90 6.32
CA GLY A 136 49.26 30.38 5.54
C GLY A 136 48.87 28.94 5.92
N GLN A 137 49.24 28.48 7.11
CA GLN A 137 48.83 27.17 7.64
C GLN A 137 47.76 27.33 8.73
N TRP A 138 46.80 26.41 8.73
CA TRP A 138 45.75 26.34 9.75
C TRP A 138 46.28 25.65 11.01
N GLU A 139 46.06 26.27 12.16
CA GLU A 139 46.45 25.75 13.46
C GLU A 139 45.27 25.81 14.44
N PRO A 140 45.10 24.82 15.35
CA PRO A 140 44.04 24.85 16.34
C PRO A 140 44.15 26.09 17.23
N LEU A 141 43.03 26.79 17.40
CA LEU A 141 42.93 27.90 18.32
C LEU A 141 43.03 27.38 19.77
N GLY A 142 43.74 28.12 20.62
CA GLY A 142 43.88 27.78 22.04
C GLY A 142 42.52 27.68 22.74
N ALA A 143 42.45 26.87 23.80
CA ALA A 143 41.22 26.66 24.58
C ALA A 143 40.69 27.93 25.28
N ASP A 144 41.50 28.99 25.37
CA ASP A 144 41.08 30.31 25.84
C ASP A 144 40.31 31.11 24.78
N GLY A 145 40.39 30.68 23.51
CA GLY A 145 39.75 31.30 22.36
C GLY A 145 40.38 32.63 21.96
N LEU A 146 41.59 32.94 22.42
CA LEU A 146 42.18 34.27 22.24
C LEU A 146 43.01 34.36 20.96
N VAL A 147 42.76 35.41 20.18
CA VAL A 147 43.58 35.84 19.05
C VAL A 147 44.01 37.29 19.25
N THR A 148 45.14 37.68 18.67
CA THR A 148 45.65 39.06 18.75
C THR A 148 45.81 39.62 17.35
N PHE A 149 45.21 40.77 17.08
CA PHE A 149 45.59 41.62 15.96
C PHE A 149 46.88 42.35 16.38
N GLU A 150 47.99 42.03 15.72
CA GLU A 150 49.22 42.76 15.91
C GLU A 150 49.13 44.16 15.30
N GLN A 151 50.04 45.06 15.68
CA GLN A 151 50.07 46.41 15.12
C GLN A 151 50.13 46.37 13.58
N GLY A 152 49.20 47.06 12.92
CA GLY A 152 49.06 47.08 11.45
C GLY A 152 48.28 45.90 10.85
N GLN A 153 47.83 44.93 11.64
CA GLN A 153 47.01 43.82 11.17
C GLN A 153 45.52 44.17 11.23
N THR A 154 44.79 43.90 10.15
CA THR A 154 43.34 44.18 10.06
C THR A 154 42.48 42.96 9.74
N LEU A 155 43.09 41.78 9.53
CA LEU A 155 42.38 40.54 9.21
C LEU A 155 42.97 39.35 9.96
N ILE A 156 42.08 38.54 10.54
CA ILE A 156 42.35 37.20 11.04
C ILE A 156 41.32 36.27 10.40
N GLN A 157 41.77 35.17 9.81
CA GLN A 157 40.89 34.14 9.27
C GLN A 157 40.81 32.98 10.26
N VAL A 158 39.58 32.51 10.51
CA VAL A 158 39.32 31.33 11.33
C VAL A 158 38.41 30.38 10.58
N ARG A 159 38.47 29.09 10.89
CA ARG A 159 37.57 28.10 10.31
C ARG A 159 37.09 27.11 11.36
N VAL A 160 36.01 26.42 11.05
CA VAL A 160 35.51 25.24 11.76
C VAL A 160 35.25 24.15 10.74
N ALA A 161 35.59 22.90 11.06
CA ALA A 161 35.23 21.77 10.20
C ALA A 161 33.74 21.46 10.35
N THR A 162 33.07 21.16 9.24
CA THR A 162 31.72 20.59 9.24
C THR A 162 31.81 19.07 9.21
N VAL A 163 30.78 18.42 9.73
CA VAL A 163 30.57 16.97 9.60
C VAL A 163 29.79 16.74 8.30
N ASP A 164 29.97 15.57 7.71
CA ASP A 164 29.20 15.05 6.57
C ASP A 164 28.56 13.77 7.09
N ASP A 165 27.32 13.89 7.55
CA ASP A 165 26.70 12.91 8.44
C ASP A 165 25.83 11.87 7.70
N LYS A 166 25.61 12.06 6.40
CA LYS A 166 24.82 11.18 5.52
C LYS A 166 23.32 11.26 5.75
N ILE A 167 22.82 12.36 6.31
CA ILE A 167 21.40 12.61 6.53
C ILE A 167 21.02 13.86 5.73
N ALA A 168 19.90 13.75 4.98
CA ALA A 168 19.40 14.91 4.24
C ALA A 168 18.65 15.88 5.17
N GLU A 169 19.11 17.12 5.22
CA GLU A 169 18.68 18.14 6.17
C GLU A 169 18.49 19.51 5.47
N ASP A 170 17.85 20.46 6.16
CA ASP A 170 17.72 21.83 5.64
C ASP A 170 19.05 22.59 5.79
N THR A 171 19.21 23.73 5.09
CA THR A 171 20.42 24.55 5.23
C THR A 171 20.55 25.12 6.66
N GLU A 172 21.64 24.78 7.32
CA GLU A 172 21.93 25.24 8.67
C GLU A 172 22.87 26.45 8.71
N PHE A 173 22.95 27.13 9.85
CA PHE A 173 23.82 28.28 10.05
C PHE A 173 24.68 28.16 11.30
N ILE A 174 26.01 28.17 11.11
CA ILE A 174 26.98 28.25 12.20
C ILE A 174 27.34 29.71 12.51
N LYS A 175 27.33 30.08 13.80
CA LYS A 175 27.60 31.45 14.26
C LYS A 175 28.94 31.58 14.96
N LEU A 176 29.71 32.59 14.54
CA LEU A 176 30.95 33.00 15.20
C LEU A 176 30.74 34.33 15.94
N GLN A 177 31.08 34.35 17.23
CA GLN A 177 31.10 35.55 18.06
C GLN A 177 32.55 35.95 18.38
N ALA A 178 32.85 37.23 18.18
CA ALA A 178 34.08 37.88 18.58
C ALA A 178 33.82 38.88 19.71
N THR A 179 34.66 38.87 20.74
CA THR A 179 34.58 39.77 21.90
C THR A 179 35.95 40.38 22.18
N VAL A 180 36.04 41.71 22.22
CA VAL A 180 37.30 42.41 22.52
C VAL A 180 37.60 42.28 24.01
N VAL A 181 38.81 41.80 24.30
CA VAL A 181 39.32 41.58 25.68
C VAL A 181 40.21 42.75 26.10
N SER A 182 41.05 43.26 25.19
CA SER A 182 41.89 44.44 25.40
C SER A 182 42.26 45.11 24.08
N GLY A 183 42.55 46.41 24.12
CA GLY A 183 42.80 47.23 22.93
C GLY A 183 41.62 48.16 22.63
N ASP A 184 41.85 49.18 21.83
CA ASP A 184 40.86 50.22 21.55
C ASP A 184 40.04 49.86 20.29
N THR A 185 38.76 49.55 20.49
CA THR A 185 37.78 49.39 19.41
C THR A 185 36.48 50.12 19.77
N MET A 186 35.74 50.60 18.76
CA MET A 186 34.45 51.25 19.00
C MET A 186 33.37 50.30 19.54
N ASN A 187 33.45 49.01 19.19
CA ASN A 187 32.52 47.98 19.65
C ASN A 187 33.25 46.89 20.45
N GLN A 188 32.57 46.39 21.49
CA GLN A 188 33.12 45.34 22.36
C GLN A 188 32.83 43.93 21.85
N THR A 189 31.77 43.75 21.06
CA THR A 189 31.36 42.44 20.53
C THR A 189 30.81 42.58 19.12
N HIS A 190 31.01 41.56 18.30
CA HIS A 190 30.32 41.37 17.03
C HIS A 190 30.13 39.88 16.77
N ALA A 191 29.03 39.50 16.11
CA ALA A 191 28.81 38.13 15.68
C ALA A 191 28.20 38.10 14.30
N ASN A 192 28.46 37.04 13.56
CA ASN A 192 27.84 36.78 12.27
C ASN A 192 27.75 35.27 12.05
N GLN A 193 26.98 34.85 11.05
CA GLN A 193 26.77 33.45 10.73
C GLN A 193 27.10 33.13 9.28
N THR A 194 27.25 31.85 8.96
CA THR A 194 27.52 31.35 7.61
C THR A 194 26.80 30.03 7.41
N ALA A 195 26.27 29.85 6.19
CA ALA A 195 25.47 28.68 5.84
C ALA A 195 26.33 27.42 5.69
N ILE A 196 25.77 26.30 6.11
CA ILE A 196 26.20 24.94 5.83
C ILE A 196 25.09 24.34 4.97
N THR A 197 25.41 24.01 3.72
CA THR A 197 24.45 23.41 2.79
C THR A 197 24.64 21.91 2.78
N ASP A 198 23.58 21.19 3.12
CA ASP A 198 23.50 19.74 2.95
C ASP A 198 23.71 19.36 1.46
N ASN A 199 24.42 18.26 1.25
CA ASN A 199 24.67 17.67 -0.08
C ASN A 199 24.13 16.24 -0.19
N ASP A 200 23.42 15.76 0.82
CA ASP A 200 22.77 14.48 0.78
C ASP A 200 21.40 14.60 0.11
N VAL A 201 20.88 13.47 -0.34
CA VAL A 201 19.67 13.41 -1.15
C VAL A 201 18.63 12.60 -0.42
N ILE A 202 17.46 13.19 -0.20
CA ILE A 202 16.28 12.44 0.21
C ILE A 202 15.97 11.43 -0.91
N PRO A 203 16.00 10.11 -0.64
CA PRO A 203 15.60 9.11 -1.62
C PRO A 203 14.14 9.40 -1.98
N GLY A 204 13.88 9.67 -3.25
CA GLY A 204 12.55 10.09 -3.70
C GLY A 204 11.45 9.17 -3.20
N VAL A 205 10.29 9.74 -2.87
CA VAL A 205 9.10 8.98 -2.46
C VAL A 205 8.75 8.02 -3.59
N LEU A 206 8.78 6.72 -3.28
CA LEU A 206 8.30 5.70 -4.18
C LEU A 206 6.77 5.67 -4.06
N GLU A 207 6.07 5.71 -5.19
CA GLU A 207 4.61 5.56 -5.20
C GLU A 207 4.22 4.13 -4.79
N PRO A 208 3.08 3.95 -4.10
CA PRO A 208 2.51 2.63 -3.86
C PRO A 208 2.26 1.90 -5.17
N ILE A 209 2.58 0.61 -5.19
CA ILE A 209 2.31 -0.27 -6.34
C ILE A 209 1.02 -0.99 -6.06
N HIS A 210 0.04 -0.81 -6.94
CA HIS A 210 -1.24 -1.50 -6.84
C HIS A 210 -1.31 -2.63 -7.88
N ALA A 211 -1.59 -3.82 -7.39
CA ALA A 211 -1.77 -5.05 -8.15
C ALA A 211 -3.19 -5.57 -7.89
N GLN A 212 -3.82 -6.20 -8.88
CA GLN A 212 -5.14 -6.80 -8.71
C GLN A 212 -5.21 -8.22 -9.29
N VAL A 213 -5.66 -9.18 -8.50
CA VAL A 213 -6.04 -10.53 -8.93
C VAL A 213 -7.57 -10.59 -8.97
N SER A 214 -8.18 -11.13 -10.02
CA SER A 214 -9.62 -11.42 -10.09
C SER A 214 -9.85 -12.91 -10.10
N ALA A 215 -10.89 -13.38 -9.40
CA ALA A 215 -11.33 -14.78 -9.49
C ALA A 215 -11.60 -15.17 -10.95
N GLN A 216 -11.16 -16.37 -11.35
CA GLN A 216 -11.37 -16.88 -12.70
C GLN A 216 -11.89 -18.32 -12.67
N ASP A 217 -13.17 -18.48 -12.99
CA ASP A 217 -13.82 -19.78 -13.15
C ASP A 217 -13.02 -20.67 -14.11
N THR A 218 -12.95 -21.95 -13.82
CA THR A 218 -12.11 -22.90 -14.56
C THR A 218 -12.87 -24.17 -14.94
N ASN A 219 -12.82 -24.52 -16.22
CA ASN A 219 -13.11 -25.86 -16.73
C ASN A 219 -11.80 -26.66 -16.77
N LEU A 220 -11.58 -27.51 -15.77
CA LEU A 220 -10.38 -28.32 -15.61
C LEU A 220 -10.57 -29.73 -16.18
N MET A 221 -9.87 -30.07 -17.26
CA MET A 221 -9.85 -31.41 -17.83
C MET A 221 -8.58 -32.17 -17.42
N VAL A 222 -8.72 -33.31 -16.76
CA VAL A 222 -7.59 -34.15 -16.34
C VAL A 222 -7.60 -35.47 -17.10
N MET A 223 -6.56 -35.70 -17.90
CA MET A 223 -6.27 -36.95 -18.58
C MET A 223 -5.21 -37.71 -17.77
N LEU A 224 -5.63 -38.77 -17.08
CA LEU A 224 -4.79 -39.51 -16.15
C LEU A 224 -4.48 -40.92 -16.68
N ASP A 225 -3.19 -41.23 -16.82
CA ASP A 225 -2.73 -42.58 -17.08
C ASP A 225 -3.06 -43.49 -15.89
N THR A 226 -3.73 -44.59 -16.20
CA THR A 226 -4.12 -45.66 -15.28
C THR A 226 -3.52 -47.00 -15.73
N SER A 227 -2.49 -46.97 -16.58
CA SER A 227 -1.81 -48.15 -17.08
C SER A 227 -1.18 -48.99 -15.96
N ALA A 228 -0.89 -50.27 -16.22
CA ALA A 228 -0.36 -51.18 -15.21
C ALA A 228 0.98 -50.73 -14.57
N SER A 229 1.76 -49.86 -15.23
CA SER A 229 2.97 -49.27 -14.63
C SER A 229 2.66 -48.40 -13.41
N MET A 230 1.46 -47.81 -13.36
CA MET A 230 1.00 -46.93 -12.29
C MET A 230 0.74 -47.66 -10.96
N ASP A 231 0.64 -49.01 -10.96
CA ASP A 231 0.57 -49.83 -9.73
C ASP A 231 1.95 -50.01 -9.05
N SER A 232 3.02 -49.56 -9.70
CA SER A 232 4.38 -49.67 -9.16
C SER A 232 4.60 -48.74 -7.96
N PRO A 233 5.59 -49.02 -7.08
CA PRO A 233 5.95 -48.09 -6.01
C PRO A 233 6.40 -46.73 -6.54
N SER A 234 5.85 -45.65 -5.98
CA SER A 234 6.20 -44.26 -6.35
C SER A 234 7.56 -43.78 -5.79
N GLY A 235 8.08 -44.48 -4.78
CA GLY A 235 9.20 -44.00 -3.96
C GLY A 235 8.77 -43.13 -2.78
N ILE A 236 7.47 -42.86 -2.62
CA ILE A 236 6.85 -42.26 -1.43
C ILE A 236 6.33 -43.39 -0.53
N ASP A 237 6.57 -43.29 0.77
CA ASP A 237 6.32 -44.38 1.73
C ASP A 237 4.85 -44.85 1.68
N GLY A 238 4.65 -46.10 1.25
CA GLY A 238 3.35 -46.77 1.20
C GLY A 238 2.44 -46.44 0.01
N LEU A 239 2.87 -45.60 -0.95
CA LEU A 239 2.02 -45.17 -2.08
C LEU A 239 2.45 -45.78 -3.42
N SER A 240 1.47 -46.26 -4.22
CA SER A 240 1.69 -46.53 -5.64
C SER A 240 1.92 -45.23 -6.43
N ARG A 241 2.39 -45.32 -7.67
CA ARG A 241 2.51 -44.17 -8.58
C ARG A 241 1.16 -43.51 -8.83
N LEU A 242 0.09 -44.31 -9.00
CA LEU A 242 -1.28 -43.82 -9.13
C LEU A 242 -1.74 -43.08 -7.87
N ASP A 243 -1.51 -43.62 -6.68
CA ASP A 243 -1.90 -42.96 -5.42
C ASP A 243 -1.19 -41.62 -5.24
N ALA A 244 0.11 -41.55 -5.60
CA ALA A 244 0.88 -40.32 -5.54
C ALA A 244 0.39 -39.28 -6.56
N ALA A 245 0.02 -39.72 -7.77
CA ALA A 245 -0.56 -38.85 -8.80
C ALA A 245 -1.95 -38.33 -8.40
N ILE A 246 -2.83 -39.20 -7.89
CA ILE A 246 -4.15 -38.82 -7.37
C ILE A 246 -4.00 -37.76 -6.27
N LYS A 247 -3.07 -37.95 -5.33
CA LYS A 247 -2.83 -36.97 -4.27
C LYS A 247 -2.39 -35.60 -4.81
N ALA A 248 -1.55 -35.58 -5.84
CA ALA A 248 -1.11 -34.32 -6.45
C ALA A 248 -2.24 -33.65 -7.27
N ILE A 249 -3.11 -34.44 -7.90
CA ILE A 249 -4.30 -33.94 -8.62
C ILE A 249 -5.37 -33.44 -7.63
N ASP A 250 -5.52 -34.09 -6.47
CA ASP A 250 -6.41 -33.65 -5.38
C ASP A 250 -6.04 -32.23 -4.93
N ASN A 251 -4.74 -32.00 -4.70
CA ASN A 251 -4.21 -30.67 -4.41
C ASN A 251 -4.39 -29.69 -5.57
N LEU A 252 -4.27 -30.15 -6.83
CA LEU A 252 -4.48 -29.30 -8.01
C LEU A 252 -5.94 -28.84 -8.12
N ILE A 253 -6.88 -29.76 -7.88
CA ILE A 253 -8.32 -29.48 -7.86
C ILE A 253 -8.63 -28.47 -6.76
N ASP A 254 -8.08 -28.66 -5.55
CA ASP A 254 -8.25 -27.69 -4.46
C ASP A 254 -7.81 -26.29 -4.88
N ARG A 255 -6.65 -26.17 -5.55
CA ARG A 255 -6.15 -24.85 -6.00
C ARG A 255 -7.14 -24.19 -6.96
N TYR A 256 -7.63 -24.88 -7.99
CA TYR A 256 -8.57 -24.27 -8.93
C TYR A 256 -9.96 -23.98 -8.32
N ASP A 257 -10.45 -24.85 -7.43
CA ASP A 257 -11.74 -24.69 -6.72
C ASP A 257 -11.73 -23.50 -5.75
N GLN A 258 -10.55 -23.02 -5.37
CA GLN A 258 -10.36 -21.88 -4.47
C GLN A 258 -10.31 -20.53 -5.20
N TYR A 259 -10.05 -20.50 -6.52
CA TYR A 259 -9.85 -19.25 -7.28
C TYR A 259 -11.06 -18.83 -8.13
N GLY A 260 -12.07 -19.69 -8.25
CA GLY A 260 -13.28 -19.46 -9.02
C GLY A 260 -14.09 -20.75 -9.09
N ASP A 261 -15.25 -20.73 -9.75
CA ASP A 261 -16.02 -21.96 -9.90
C ASP A 261 -15.21 -22.99 -10.68
N LEU A 262 -15.18 -24.23 -10.18
CA LEU A 262 -14.46 -25.31 -10.81
C LEU A 262 -15.40 -26.40 -11.33
N ALA A 263 -15.37 -26.59 -12.65
CA ALA A 263 -15.93 -27.75 -13.30
C ALA A 263 -14.80 -28.69 -13.72
N VAL A 264 -14.79 -29.91 -13.20
CA VAL A 264 -13.76 -30.92 -13.48
C VAL A 264 -14.28 -31.99 -14.43
N ARG A 265 -13.49 -32.33 -15.46
CA ARG A 265 -13.72 -33.47 -16.34
C ARG A 265 -12.53 -34.43 -16.29
N ILE A 266 -12.76 -35.68 -15.88
CA ILE A 266 -11.70 -36.68 -15.78
C ILE A 266 -11.82 -37.68 -16.93
N VAL A 267 -10.71 -37.91 -17.61
CA VAL A 267 -10.52 -38.99 -18.60
C VAL A 267 -9.39 -39.87 -18.12
N THR A 268 -9.65 -41.16 -17.94
CA THR A 268 -8.61 -42.13 -17.61
C THR A 268 -8.24 -42.91 -18.85
N PHE A 269 -6.97 -43.25 -19.01
CA PHE A 269 -6.53 -44.07 -20.13
C PHE A 269 -5.54 -45.16 -19.71
N ALA A 270 -5.61 -46.26 -20.44
CA ALA A 270 -4.71 -47.39 -20.36
C ALA A 270 -4.64 -48.06 -21.75
N SER A 271 -5.06 -49.31 -21.88
CA SER A 271 -5.27 -49.95 -23.20
C SER A 271 -6.42 -49.30 -23.97
N ASP A 272 -7.45 -48.90 -23.22
CA ASP A 272 -8.63 -48.17 -23.67
C ASP A 272 -8.69 -46.81 -22.93
N ALA A 273 -9.57 -45.90 -23.34
CA ALA A 273 -9.80 -44.63 -22.64
C ALA A 273 -11.28 -44.47 -22.27
N HIS A 274 -11.52 -43.91 -21.08
CA HIS A 274 -12.85 -43.77 -20.50
C HIS A 274 -13.05 -42.38 -19.90
N VAL A 275 -14.20 -41.80 -20.20
CA VAL A 275 -14.66 -40.59 -19.52
C VAL A 275 -15.30 -41.00 -18.19
N GLN A 276 -14.91 -40.30 -17.13
CA GLN A 276 -15.37 -40.57 -15.79
C GLN A 276 -16.53 -39.63 -15.44
N GLY A 277 -17.66 -40.21 -14.99
CA GLY A 277 -18.90 -39.47 -14.74
C GLY A 277 -19.69 -39.09 -16.02
N GLU A 278 -20.97 -38.75 -15.86
CA GLU A 278 -21.87 -38.41 -16.98
C GLU A 278 -21.85 -36.93 -17.39
N ALA A 279 -21.38 -36.05 -16.50
CA ALA A 279 -21.32 -34.59 -16.66
C ALA A 279 -19.96 -34.05 -16.17
N TRP A 280 -19.71 -32.76 -16.36
CA TRP A 280 -18.67 -32.07 -15.60
C TRP A 280 -19.03 -32.10 -14.11
N MET A 281 -18.01 -32.29 -13.27
CA MET A 281 -18.16 -32.59 -11.85
C MET A 281 -17.67 -31.44 -10.99
N THR A 282 -18.29 -31.25 -9.83
CA THR A 282 -17.71 -30.41 -8.76
C THR A 282 -16.40 -31.00 -8.26
N ALA A 283 -15.56 -30.19 -7.59
CA ALA A 283 -14.32 -30.66 -6.98
C ALA A 283 -14.54 -31.90 -6.09
N SER A 284 -15.52 -31.86 -5.19
CA SER A 284 -15.83 -32.97 -4.28
C SER A 284 -16.20 -34.29 -5.00
N GLN A 285 -16.99 -34.19 -6.07
CA GLN A 285 -17.35 -35.35 -6.89
C GLN A 285 -16.14 -35.92 -7.63
N ALA A 286 -15.30 -35.04 -8.21
CA ALA A 286 -14.09 -35.43 -8.92
C ALA A 286 -13.09 -36.15 -8.00
N LYS A 287 -12.86 -35.61 -6.80
CA LYS A 287 -11.98 -36.21 -5.78
C LYS A 287 -12.46 -37.59 -5.32
N SER A 288 -13.77 -37.72 -5.08
CA SER A 288 -14.39 -39.00 -4.73
C SER A 288 -14.20 -40.05 -5.82
N LEU A 289 -14.27 -39.64 -7.09
CA LEU A 289 -14.04 -40.52 -8.22
C LEU A 289 -12.57 -40.92 -8.35
N LEU A 290 -11.63 -39.96 -8.24
CA LEU A 290 -10.20 -40.22 -8.31
C LEU A 290 -9.78 -41.29 -7.27
N ALA A 291 -10.30 -41.21 -6.05
CA ALA A 291 -10.02 -42.16 -4.98
C ALA A 291 -10.46 -43.61 -5.28
N SER A 292 -11.32 -43.83 -6.29
CA SER A 292 -11.82 -45.15 -6.69
C SER A 292 -11.03 -45.79 -7.85
N LEU A 293 -10.08 -45.07 -8.44
CA LEU A 293 -9.34 -45.54 -9.61
C LEU A 293 -8.32 -46.64 -9.24
N HIS A 294 -8.08 -47.53 -10.20
CA HIS A 294 -7.12 -48.62 -10.09
C HIS A 294 -6.32 -48.73 -11.38
N ALA A 295 -5.07 -49.20 -11.28
CA ALA A 295 -4.17 -49.34 -12.43
C ALA A 295 -4.32 -50.70 -13.14
N ASP A 296 -4.48 -50.69 -14.46
CA ASP A 296 -4.49 -51.88 -15.31
C ASP A 296 -4.10 -51.58 -16.77
N GLY A 297 -3.88 -52.60 -17.62
CA GLY A 297 -3.68 -52.39 -19.07
C GLY A 297 -2.33 -51.78 -19.51
N SER A 298 -2.28 -51.36 -20.78
CA SER A 298 -1.13 -50.74 -21.47
C SER A 298 -1.27 -49.20 -21.51
N THR A 299 -0.48 -48.47 -22.32
CA THR A 299 -0.52 -46.98 -22.40
C THR A 299 -0.86 -46.53 -23.82
N ASN A 300 -2.01 -45.88 -24.02
CA ASN A 300 -2.51 -45.44 -25.33
C ASN A 300 -2.87 -43.94 -25.34
N TYR A 301 -1.98 -43.11 -25.92
CA TYR A 301 -2.14 -41.66 -25.93
C TYR A 301 -3.22 -41.19 -26.92
N ASP A 302 -3.36 -41.85 -28.07
CA ASP A 302 -4.31 -41.43 -29.12
C ASP A 302 -5.76 -41.57 -28.65
N LEU A 303 -6.06 -42.67 -27.95
CA LEU A 303 -7.37 -42.88 -27.34
C LEU A 303 -7.64 -41.90 -26.20
N ALA A 304 -6.62 -41.55 -25.42
CA ALA A 304 -6.75 -40.57 -24.34
C ALA A 304 -7.19 -39.21 -24.89
N LEU A 305 -6.50 -38.70 -25.92
CA LEU A 305 -6.81 -37.39 -26.49
C LEU A 305 -8.13 -37.36 -27.26
N SER A 306 -8.40 -38.37 -28.09
CA SER A 306 -9.69 -38.43 -28.81
C SER A 306 -10.88 -38.54 -27.86
N THR A 307 -10.72 -39.27 -26.74
CA THR A 307 -11.74 -39.35 -25.68
C THR A 307 -11.87 -38.03 -24.93
N ALA A 308 -10.77 -37.33 -24.66
CA ALA A 308 -10.77 -36.00 -24.04
C ALA A 308 -11.47 -34.94 -24.90
N GLN A 309 -11.21 -34.93 -26.21
CA GLN A 309 -11.92 -34.06 -27.15
C GLN A 309 -13.44 -34.27 -27.07
N ALA A 310 -13.89 -35.53 -27.09
CA ALA A 310 -15.31 -35.86 -26.96
C ALA A 310 -15.88 -35.52 -25.56
N ALA A 311 -15.09 -35.71 -24.49
CA ALA A 311 -15.52 -35.44 -23.12
C ALA A 311 -15.75 -33.94 -22.89
N PHE A 312 -14.89 -33.09 -23.48
CA PHE A 312 -14.95 -31.64 -23.33
C PHE A 312 -16.21 -31.01 -23.95
N GLU A 313 -16.77 -31.63 -24.99
CA GLU A 313 -17.99 -31.18 -25.68
C GLU A 313 -19.29 -31.48 -24.89
N THR A 314 -19.17 -32.05 -23.69
CA THR A 314 -20.33 -32.24 -22.79
C THR A 314 -20.72 -30.89 -22.19
N ASP A 315 -21.95 -30.40 -22.41
CA ASP A 315 -22.42 -29.13 -21.84
C ASP A 315 -22.85 -29.22 -20.37
N ALA A 316 -23.36 -30.39 -19.94
CA ALA A 316 -23.90 -30.56 -18.59
C ALA A 316 -22.81 -30.34 -17.52
N GLY A 317 -23.03 -29.37 -16.63
CA GLY A 317 -22.11 -28.99 -15.55
C GLY A 317 -20.89 -28.18 -15.99
N LYS A 318 -20.76 -27.85 -17.28
CA LYS A 318 -19.64 -27.06 -17.81
C LYS A 318 -19.89 -25.57 -17.56
N LEU A 319 -18.85 -24.84 -17.17
CA LEU A 319 -18.94 -23.40 -16.92
C LEU A 319 -18.82 -22.61 -18.23
N GLY A 320 -19.68 -21.60 -18.39
CA GLY A 320 -19.83 -20.84 -19.64
C GLY A 320 -18.78 -19.74 -19.87
N ASN A 321 -18.37 -19.04 -18.80
CA ASN A 321 -17.39 -17.93 -18.85
C ASN A 321 -16.08 -18.28 -18.11
N ALA A 322 -15.66 -19.54 -18.21
CA ALA A 322 -14.47 -20.06 -17.53
C ALA A 322 -13.25 -20.16 -18.45
N GLN A 323 -12.05 -20.07 -17.88
CA GLN A 323 -10.83 -20.52 -18.55
C GLN A 323 -10.86 -22.04 -18.75
N ASN A 324 -10.28 -22.53 -19.83
CA ASN A 324 -10.22 -23.97 -20.08
C ASN A 324 -8.78 -24.46 -19.94
N VAL A 325 -8.55 -25.40 -19.02
CA VAL A 325 -7.22 -25.96 -18.75
C VAL A 325 -7.26 -27.47 -18.84
N ALA A 326 -6.24 -28.06 -19.46
CA ALA A 326 -6.12 -29.50 -19.61
C ALA A 326 -4.77 -29.99 -19.07
N TYR A 327 -4.79 -31.08 -18.30
CA TYR A 327 -3.60 -31.75 -17.80
C TYR A 327 -3.53 -33.17 -18.32
N PHE A 328 -2.45 -33.51 -19.01
CA PHE A 328 -2.15 -34.86 -19.46
C PHE A 328 -1.04 -35.44 -18.59
N LEU A 329 -1.34 -36.47 -17.79
CA LEU A 329 -0.39 -37.08 -16.86
C LEU A 329 -0.13 -38.54 -17.25
N SER A 330 1.14 -38.90 -17.42
CA SER A 330 1.57 -40.27 -17.75
C SER A 330 2.89 -40.65 -17.10
N ASP A 331 3.06 -41.91 -16.67
CA ASP A 331 4.35 -42.44 -16.19
C ASP A 331 5.13 -43.24 -17.24
N GLY A 332 4.53 -43.48 -18.41
CA GLY A 332 5.06 -44.35 -19.45
C GLY A 332 4.99 -43.75 -20.86
N ASN A 333 5.79 -44.30 -21.77
CA ASN A 333 5.69 -43.99 -23.20
C ASN A 333 4.48 -44.72 -23.83
N PRO A 334 3.88 -44.21 -24.92
CA PRO A 334 2.81 -44.91 -25.61
C PRO A 334 3.30 -46.27 -26.12
N THR A 335 2.46 -47.30 -25.95
CA THR A 335 2.73 -48.70 -26.35
C THR A 335 1.65 -49.30 -27.25
N LEU A 336 0.56 -48.54 -27.45
CA LEU A 336 -0.55 -48.84 -28.35
C LEU A 336 -0.97 -47.56 -29.08
N SER A 337 -1.66 -47.73 -30.21
CA SER A 337 -2.15 -46.64 -31.04
C SER A 337 -3.60 -46.81 -31.48
N SER A 338 -4.22 -45.74 -31.99
CA SER A 338 -5.57 -45.77 -32.56
C SER A 338 -5.71 -46.75 -33.75
N ALA A 339 -4.63 -46.90 -34.54
CA ALA A 339 -4.56 -47.84 -35.66
C ALA A 339 -4.37 -49.31 -35.22
N PHE A 340 -3.79 -49.53 -34.04
CA PHE A 340 -3.51 -50.85 -33.47
C PHE A 340 -3.76 -50.88 -31.95
N PRO A 341 -5.03 -50.81 -31.51
CA PRO A 341 -5.37 -50.58 -30.10
C PRO A 341 -5.26 -51.83 -29.21
N VAL A 342 -4.86 -52.98 -29.76
CA VAL A 342 -4.84 -54.27 -29.04
C VAL A 342 -3.45 -54.89 -29.07
N ALA A 343 -2.93 -55.20 -27.89
CA ALA A 343 -1.63 -55.85 -27.72
C ALA A 343 -1.53 -57.19 -28.49
N GLY A 344 -0.40 -57.41 -29.16
CA GLY A 344 -0.08 -58.63 -29.90
C GLY A 344 -0.65 -58.69 -31.33
N VAL A 345 -1.56 -57.79 -31.71
CA VAL A 345 -2.03 -57.66 -33.09
C VAL A 345 -0.91 -57.01 -33.93
N ASN A 346 -0.63 -57.55 -35.12
CA ASN A 346 0.40 -57.03 -36.04
C ASN A 346 1.84 -56.88 -35.47
N GLN A 347 2.17 -57.63 -34.40
CA GLN A 347 3.44 -57.60 -33.67
C GLN A 347 3.70 -56.35 -32.81
N GLN A 348 2.65 -55.59 -32.50
CA GLN A 348 2.72 -54.52 -31.50
C GLN A 348 2.76 -55.14 -30.12
N SER A 349 3.80 -54.84 -29.36
CA SER A 349 3.96 -55.37 -28.00
C SER A 349 3.40 -54.32 -27.05
N GLY A 350 2.34 -54.63 -26.31
CA GLY A 350 1.71 -53.67 -25.36
C GLY A 350 2.59 -53.27 -24.16
N ASN A 351 3.89 -53.54 -24.24
CA ASN A 351 4.92 -53.18 -23.27
C ASN A 351 6.17 -52.57 -23.94
N LEU A 352 6.16 -52.32 -25.26
CA LEU A 352 7.27 -51.69 -25.98
C LEU A 352 6.72 -50.63 -26.92
N THR A 353 7.29 -49.43 -26.87
CA THR A 353 6.99 -48.35 -27.81
C THR A 353 7.54 -48.65 -29.21
N GLN A 354 6.67 -48.55 -30.21
CA GLN A 354 6.92 -48.81 -31.63
C GLN A 354 6.42 -47.64 -32.50
N PRO A 355 7.19 -46.53 -32.61
CA PRO A 355 6.74 -45.32 -33.32
C PRO A 355 6.38 -45.55 -34.80
N ASN A 356 7.03 -46.53 -35.44
CA ASN A 356 6.73 -46.92 -36.82
C ASN A 356 5.36 -47.62 -37.00
N LYS A 357 4.68 -47.92 -35.90
CA LYS A 357 3.31 -48.44 -35.84
C LYS A 357 2.31 -47.38 -35.39
N GLY A 358 2.75 -46.12 -35.25
CA GLY A 358 1.91 -45.02 -34.82
C GLY A 358 1.74 -44.95 -33.31
N ASP A 359 2.65 -45.51 -32.50
CA ASP A 359 2.61 -45.27 -31.05
C ASP A 359 2.94 -43.80 -30.75
N GLY A 360 1.99 -43.13 -30.10
CA GLY A 360 2.03 -41.69 -29.87
C GLY A 360 1.54 -40.90 -31.08
N LEU A 361 1.36 -39.60 -30.89
CA LEU A 361 0.73 -38.75 -31.88
C LEU A 361 1.55 -38.66 -33.17
N ASP A 362 0.90 -38.93 -34.30
CA ASP A 362 1.41 -38.55 -35.61
C ASP A 362 1.08 -37.09 -35.96
N ALA A 363 1.63 -36.59 -37.08
CA ALA A 363 1.48 -35.19 -37.47
C ALA A 363 0.03 -34.78 -37.80
N ALA A 364 -0.85 -35.72 -38.17
CA ALA A 364 -2.25 -35.43 -38.43
C ALA A 364 -3.06 -35.39 -37.12
N GLU A 365 -2.74 -36.29 -36.19
CA GLU A 365 -3.32 -36.33 -34.85
C GLU A 365 -2.92 -35.09 -34.04
N GLU A 366 -1.63 -34.72 -34.07
CA GLU A 366 -1.11 -33.49 -33.44
C GLU A 366 -1.80 -32.24 -34.01
N LEU A 367 -1.94 -32.14 -35.33
CA LEU A 367 -2.67 -31.03 -35.95
C LEU A 367 -4.14 -30.98 -35.50
N SER A 368 -4.80 -32.12 -35.38
CA SER A 368 -6.19 -32.20 -34.92
C SER A 368 -6.32 -31.80 -33.44
N TRP A 369 -5.35 -32.17 -32.61
CA TRP A 369 -5.31 -31.79 -31.19
C TRP A 369 -5.09 -30.29 -31.03
N VAL A 370 -4.10 -29.72 -31.71
CA VAL A 370 -3.82 -28.27 -31.70
C VAL A 370 -5.02 -27.45 -32.17
N GLN A 371 -5.66 -27.85 -33.28
CA GLN A 371 -6.86 -27.16 -33.77
C GLN A 371 -8.02 -27.17 -32.76
N PHE A 372 -8.18 -28.27 -32.03
CA PHE A 372 -9.15 -28.37 -30.96
C PHE A 372 -8.81 -27.44 -29.79
N LEU A 373 -7.56 -27.46 -29.33
CA LEU A 373 -7.10 -26.58 -28.24
C LEU A 373 -7.27 -25.09 -28.60
N ASP A 374 -6.92 -24.68 -29.82
CA ASP A 374 -7.15 -23.32 -30.30
C ASP A 374 -8.65 -22.98 -30.37
N ALA A 375 -9.48 -23.87 -30.93
CA ALA A 375 -10.91 -23.61 -31.11
C ALA A 375 -11.65 -23.41 -29.77
N HIS A 376 -11.17 -24.05 -28.72
CA HIS A 376 -11.77 -24.01 -27.39
C HIS A 376 -10.96 -23.20 -26.37
N GLN A 377 -9.88 -22.55 -26.81
CA GLN A 377 -8.98 -21.78 -25.95
C GLN A 377 -8.56 -22.61 -24.73
N ILE A 378 -7.96 -23.78 -24.97
CA ILE A 378 -7.54 -24.71 -23.90
C ILE A 378 -6.02 -24.61 -23.74
N LYS A 379 -5.56 -24.35 -22.51
CA LYS A 379 -4.14 -24.48 -22.16
C LYS A 379 -3.85 -25.93 -21.75
N SER A 380 -3.05 -26.65 -22.53
CA SER A 380 -2.74 -28.07 -22.32
C SER A 380 -1.34 -28.27 -21.76
N TYR A 381 -1.25 -28.78 -20.54
CA TYR A 381 -0.01 -29.19 -19.89
C TYR A 381 0.21 -30.69 -20.05
N ALA A 382 1.37 -31.11 -20.57
CA ALA A 382 1.75 -32.52 -20.66
C ALA A 382 2.87 -32.84 -19.67
N ILE A 383 2.57 -33.70 -18.70
CA ILE A 383 3.42 -33.99 -17.54
C ILE A 383 3.74 -35.48 -17.50
N GLY A 384 5.01 -35.79 -17.70
CA GLY A 384 5.60 -37.10 -17.52
C GLY A 384 6.03 -37.32 -16.07
N MET A 385 5.77 -38.49 -15.51
CA MET A 385 6.11 -38.84 -14.14
C MET A 385 7.11 -40.01 -14.10
N GLY A 386 8.20 -39.84 -13.36
CA GLY A 386 9.25 -40.85 -13.25
C GLY A 386 10.23 -40.85 -14.44
N SER A 387 11.07 -41.89 -14.51
CA SER A 387 12.20 -41.96 -15.45
C SER A 387 11.91 -42.71 -16.76
N GLU A 388 10.70 -43.25 -16.92
CA GLU A 388 10.35 -44.18 -18.00
C GLU A 388 9.66 -43.50 -19.18
N VAL A 389 9.15 -42.28 -18.97
CA VAL A 389 8.52 -41.43 -19.98
C VAL A 389 9.53 -40.50 -20.66
N SER A 390 9.40 -40.36 -21.98
CA SER A 390 10.21 -39.48 -22.81
C SER A 390 9.43 -38.22 -23.17
N LYS A 391 10.08 -37.07 -23.02
CA LYS A 391 9.55 -35.75 -23.40
C LYS A 391 9.08 -35.69 -24.87
N THR A 392 9.69 -36.48 -25.76
CA THR A 392 9.31 -36.57 -27.18
C THR A 392 7.84 -36.93 -27.42
N TYR A 393 7.20 -37.68 -26.52
CA TYR A 393 5.78 -38.06 -26.65
C TYR A 393 4.84 -37.10 -25.92
N LEU A 394 5.38 -36.18 -25.12
CA LEU A 394 4.62 -35.18 -24.37
C LEU A 394 4.59 -33.83 -25.11
N ASP A 395 5.68 -33.46 -25.78
CA ASP A 395 5.76 -32.20 -26.54
C ASP A 395 4.62 -32.00 -27.55
N PRO A 396 4.15 -33.01 -28.32
CA PRO A 396 3.01 -32.85 -29.22
C PRO A 396 1.65 -32.60 -28.51
N ILE A 397 1.58 -32.86 -27.21
CA ILE A 397 0.37 -32.71 -26.39
C ILE A 397 0.38 -31.36 -25.66
N ALA A 398 1.57 -30.86 -25.32
CA ALA A 398 1.79 -29.59 -24.63
C ALA A 398 1.60 -28.41 -25.58
N TYR A 399 0.52 -27.65 -25.41
CA TYR A 399 0.20 -26.53 -26.28
C TYR A 399 -0.68 -25.51 -25.57
N ASP A 400 -0.42 -24.22 -25.81
CA ASP A 400 -1.23 -23.13 -25.29
C ASP A 400 -2.21 -22.65 -26.37
N GLY A 401 -3.46 -23.11 -26.29
CA GLY A 401 -4.54 -22.72 -27.20
C GLY A 401 -5.05 -21.29 -27.01
N HIS A 402 -4.72 -20.62 -25.90
CA HIS A 402 -5.02 -19.20 -25.72
C HIS A 402 -4.02 -18.34 -26.50
N ALA A 403 -2.74 -18.70 -26.41
CA ALA A 403 -1.65 -18.00 -27.10
C ALA A 403 -1.42 -18.51 -28.54
N SER A 404 -2.11 -19.59 -28.94
CA SER A 404 -1.85 -20.34 -30.17
C SER A 404 -0.37 -20.63 -30.39
N SER A 405 0.27 -21.20 -29.37
CA SER A 405 1.72 -21.45 -29.37
C SER A 405 2.08 -22.78 -28.72
N ASN A 406 3.16 -23.40 -29.23
CA ASN A 406 3.68 -24.62 -28.64
C ASN A 406 4.22 -24.37 -27.23
N SER A 407 3.93 -25.29 -26.33
CA SER A 407 4.58 -25.37 -25.03
C SER A 407 5.38 -26.66 -24.93
N ASP A 408 6.18 -26.77 -23.88
CA ASP A 408 7.09 -27.89 -23.70
C ASP A 408 6.51 -28.90 -22.71
N GLY A 409 6.60 -30.19 -23.02
CA GLY A 409 6.29 -31.24 -22.05
C GLY A 409 7.25 -31.19 -20.87
N VAL A 410 6.75 -31.45 -19.66
CA VAL A 410 7.53 -31.46 -18.42
C VAL A 410 7.71 -32.91 -17.97
N VAL A 411 8.93 -33.30 -17.58
CA VAL A 411 9.19 -34.62 -16.98
C VAL A 411 9.65 -34.46 -15.54
N VAL A 412 8.90 -35.04 -14.62
CA VAL A 412 9.16 -35.02 -13.19
C VAL A 412 9.94 -36.26 -12.80
N GLY A 413 11.20 -36.09 -12.37
CA GLY A 413 12.08 -37.23 -12.06
C GLY A 413 11.66 -38.07 -10.86
N ALA A 414 10.92 -37.49 -9.90
CA ALA A 414 10.44 -38.18 -8.70
C ALA A 414 9.01 -37.75 -8.33
N PHE A 415 8.17 -38.70 -7.92
CA PHE A 415 6.75 -38.46 -7.62
C PHE A 415 6.51 -37.47 -6.47
N ASN A 416 7.45 -37.32 -5.54
CA ASN A 416 7.35 -36.32 -4.47
C ASN A 416 7.55 -34.87 -4.93
N GLN A 417 7.99 -34.66 -6.18
CA GLN A 417 8.12 -33.33 -6.79
C GLN A 417 6.90 -32.96 -7.65
N LEU A 418 5.99 -33.91 -7.91
CA LEU A 418 4.87 -33.72 -8.82
C LEU A 418 3.94 -32.59 -8.37
N ASP A 419 3.60 -32.55 -7.08
CA ASP A 419 2.76 -31.49 -6.51
C ASP A 419 3.40 -30.09 -6.68
N GLY A 420 4.72 -29.97 -6.51
CA GLY A 420 5.42 -28.71 -6.76
C GLY A 420 5.44 -28.30 -8.23
N VAL A 421 5.47 -29.26 -9.16
CA VAL A 421 5.38 -28.99 -10.61
C VAL A 421 3.98 -28.58 -11.02
N LEU A 422 2.95 -29.25 -10.49
CA LEU A 422 1.55 -28.88 -10.69
C LEU A 422 1.22 -27.53 -10.05
N ASN A 423 1.79 -27.21 -8.90
CA ASN A 423 1.74 -25.86 -8.35
C ASN A 423 2.35 -24.84 -9.34
N GLY A 424 3.47 -25.21 -9.95
CA GLY A 424 4.13 -24.51 -11.05
C GLY A 424 3.21 -24.03 -12.19
N THR A 425 2.12 -24.76 -12.44
CA THR A 425 1.25 -24.56 -13.61
C THR A 425 -0.07 -23.89 -13.30
N THR A 426 -0.47 -23.78 -12.01
CA THR A 426 -1.70 -23.13 -11.55
C THR A 426 -1.57 -21.63 -11.34
N HIS A 427 -0.41 -21.05 -11.63
CA HIS A 427 -0.13 -19.70 -11.20
C HIS A 427 -0.88 -18.64 -12.03
N ASP A 428 -2.06 -18.25 -11.57
CA ASP A 428 -2.59 -16.91 -11.77
C ASP A 428 -1.82 -15.96 -10.84
N PHE A 429 -0.84 -15.26 -11.40
CA PHE A 429 -0.05 -14.26 -10.71
C PHE A 429 -0.47 -12.87 -11.14
N VAL A 430 -0.43 -11.92 -10.19
CA VAL A 430 0.07 -10.59 -10.57
C VAL A 430 1.57 -10.62 -10.48
N GLU A 431 2.22 -10.31 -11.60
CA GLU A 431 3.66 -10.09 -11.67
C GLU A 431 3.94 -8.62 -11.98
N GLY A 432 5.07 -8.14 -11.48
CA GLY A 432 5.46 -6.75 -11.69
C GLY A 432 6.87 -6.47 -11.25
N ASN A 433 7.22 -5.19 -11.28
CA ASN A 433 8.47 -4.68 -10.74
C ASN A 433 8.18 -3.68 -9.64
N LEU A 434 9.03 -3.63 -8.62
CA LEU A 434 8.98 -2.65 -7.53
C LEU A 434 9.34 -1.22 -7.96
N SER A 435 9.61 -1.00 -9.24
CA SER A 435 9.83 0.32 -9.80
C SER A 435 8.98 0.54 -11.06
N ALA A 436 8.44 1.75 -11.20
CA ALA A 436 7.70 2.18 -12.39
C ALA A 436 8.55 2.14 -13.68
N HIS A 437 9.88 2.04 -13.56
CA HIS A 437 10.83 2.00 -14.67
C HIS A 437 11.31 0.58 -15.00
N GLY A 438 10.69 -0.45 -14.42
CA GLY A 438 11.06 -1.85 -14.61
C GLY A 438 12.06 -2.36 -13.58
N ALA A 439 12.90 -3.31 -13.98
CA ALA A 439 13.86 -3.95 -13.10
C ALA A 439 14.90 -2.96 -12.53
N ILE A 440 15.21 -3.08 -11.25
CA ILE A 440 16.29 -2.37 -10.56
C ILE A 440 17.60 -3.18 -10.59
N GLY A 441 18.69 -2.64 -10.01
CA GLY A 441 19.99 -3.33 -9.95
C GLY A 441 20.80 -3.33 -11.24
N LEU A 442 20.40 -2.50 -12.21
CA LEU A 442 21.15 -2.27 -13.45
C LEU A 442 22.32 -1.30 -13.22
N PRO A 443 23.47 -1.47 -13.91
CA PRO A 443 24.59 -0.55 -13.82
C PRO A 443 24.18 0.91 -14.14
N GLY A 444 24.37 1.82 -13.19
CA GLY A 444 24.00 3.23 -13.33
C GLY A 444 22.53 3.54 -13.03
N GLY A 445 21.74 2.57 -12.55
CA GLY A 445 20.39 2.80 -12.02
C GLY A 445 20.40 3.49 -10.66
N SER A 446 19.27 4.12 -10.31
CA SER A 446 19.10 4.83 -9.03
C SER A 446 19.05 3.92 -7.81
N PHE A 447 18.68 2.64 -8.01
CA PHE A 447 18.56 1.63 -6.95
C PHE A 447 19.40 0.40 -7.28
N GLN A 448 20.15 -0.08 -6.28
CA GLN A 448 21.02 -1.24 -6.40
C GLN A 448 20.28 -2.56 -6.22
N HIS A 449 19.43 -2.67 -5.20
CA HIS A 449 18.63 -3.87 -4.90
C HIS A 449 17.55 -3.51 -3.88
N VAL A 450 16.60 -4.42 -3.68
CA VAL A 450 15.65 -4.38 -2.56
C VAL A 450 16.46 -4.60 -1.28
N ALA A 451 16.33 -3.71 -0.30
CA ALA A 451 17.04 -3.81 0.96
C ALA A 451 16.27 -4.63 2.00
N SER A 452 14.95 -4.46 2.06
CA SER A 452 14.06 -5.26 2.91
C SER A 452 12.63 -5.27 2.38
N VAL A 453 11.88 -6.33 2.73
CA VAL A 453 10.44 -6.46 2.53
C VAL A 453 9.81 -6.89 3.84
N ALA A 454 8.75 -6.22 4.28
CA ALA A 454 7.95 -6.61 5.43
C ALA A 454 6.65 -7.27 4.96
N VAL A 455 6.40 -8.49 5.43
CA VAL A 455 5.19 -9.28 5.15
C VAL A 455 4.53 -9.59 6.49
N ASP A 456 3.27 -9.17 6.67
CA ASP A 456 2.52 -9.34 7.92
C ASP A 456 3.27 -8.83 9.17
N GLY A 457 4.01 -7.73 9.02
CA GLY A 457 4.82 -7.13 10.07
C GLY A 457 6.16 -7.84 10.34
N VAL A 458 6.49 -8.92 9.62
CA VAL A 458 7.79 -9.60 9.68
C VAL A 458 8.72 -9.06 8.60
N VAL A 459 9.87 -8.52 9.00
CA VAL A 459 10.86 -7.92 8.08
C VAL A 459 11.85 -8.98 7.58
N HIS A 460 11.96 -9.09 6.26
CA HIS A 460 12.91 -9.91 5.51
C HIS A 460 13.96 -9.00 4.88
N ASN A 461 15.20 -9.07 5.37
CA ASN A 461 16.32 -8.31 4.83
C ASN A 461 16.96 -9.03 3.63
N TYR A 462 17.58 -8.26 2.74
CA TYR A 462 18.35 -8.81 1.62
C TYR A 462 19.48 -9.73 2.09
N ASP A 463 19.50 -10.96 1.57
CA ASP A 463 20.61 -11.91 1.73
C ASP A 463 21.27 -12.17 0.35
N PRO A 464 22.54 -11.76 0.14
CA PRO A 464 23.22 -12.00 -1.12
C PRO A 464 23.47 -13.50 -1.43
N ALA A 465 23.30 -14.40 -0.46
CA ALA A 465 23.34 -15.85 -0.69
C ALA A 465 21.97 -16.44 -1.11
N GLN A 466 20.88 -15.72 -0.86
CA GLN A 466 19.49 -16.10 -1.17
C GLN A 466 18.72 -14.90 -1.73
N THR A 467 18.93 -14.62 -3.02
CA THR A 467 18.37 -13.43 -3.67
C THR A 467 16.87 -13.52 -3.97
N LEU A 468 16.30 -14.73 -3.96
CA LEU A 468 14.87 -14.96 -4.12
C LEU A 468 14.22 -15.10 -2.74
N LEU A 469 13.34 -14.15 -2.40
CA LEU A 469 12.47 -14.23 -1.23
C LEU A 469 11.19 -14.96 -1.63
N THR A 470 10.81 -16.00 -0.89
CA THR A 470 9.49 -16.64 -1.00
C THR A 470 8.86 -16.69 0.38
N VAL A 471 7.68 -16.11 0.54
CA VAL A 471 7.02 -15.95 1.83
C VAL A 471 5.51 -16.04 1.69
N SER A 472 4.88 -16.80 2.59
CA SER A 472 3.43 -16.88 2.67
C SER A 472 2.86 -15.76 3.53
N THR A 473 1.69 -15.25 3.17
CA THR A 473 0.99 -14.21 3.91
C THR A 473 0.02 -14.79 4.93
N ALA A 474 -0.45 -13.98 5.87
CA ALA A 474 -1.45 -14.35 6.86
C ALA A 474 -2.80 -14.70 6.23
N LEU A 475 -3.12 -14.08 5.09
CA LEU A 475 -4.30 -14.42 4.30
C LEU A 475 -4.13 -15.76 3.58
N GLY A 476 -2.88 -16.22 3.38
CA GLY A 476 -2.54 -17.52 2.80
C GLY A 476 -1.98 -17.44 1.37
N GLY A 477 -1.71 -16.22 0.87
CA GLY A 477 -1.06 -15.99 -0.42
C GLY A 477 0.44 -16.25 -0.34
N GLU A 478 1.13 -16.29 -1.47
CA GLU A 478 2.57 -16.50 -1.53
C GLU A 478 3.22 -15.42 -2.39
N LEU A 479 4.04 -14.57 -1.76
CA LEU A 479 4.88 -13.60 -2.44
C LEU A 479 6.23 -14.26 -2.79
N SER A 480 6.60 -14.19 -4.06
CA SER A 480 7.94 -14.50 -4.56
C SER A 480 8.58 -13.24 -5.14
N MET A 481 9.79 -12.89 -4.71
CA MET A 481 10.47 -11.66 -5.13
C MET A 481 11.96 -11.88 -5.35
N ASP A 482 12.45 -11.50 -6.52
CA ASP A 482 13.88 -11.33 -6.77
C ASP A 482 14.34 -10.00 -6.15
N MET A 483 15.03 -10.10 -5.02
CA MET A 483 15.48 -8.96 -4.24
C MET A 483 16.60 -8.18 -4.94
N VAL A 484 17.22 -8.70 -6.01
CA VAL A 484 18.21 -7.96 -6.82
C VAL A 484 17.51 -7.10 -7.87
N THR A 485 16.58 -7.71 -8.61
CA THR A 485 15.92 -7.06 -9.75
C THR A 485 14.65 -6.32 -9.38
N GLY A 486 14.10 -6.57 -8.18
CA GLY A 486 12.81 -6.04 -7.74
C GLY A 486 11.63 -6.61 -8.51
N HIS A 487 11.82 -7.70 -9.28
CA HIS A 487 10.72 -8.42 -9.92
C HIS A 487 9.99 -9.25 -8.86
N TYR A 488 8.66 -9.19 -8.85
CA TYR A 488 7.84 -10.00 -7.96
C TYR A 488 6.79 -10.78 -8.75
N SER A 489 6.42 -11.93 -8.21
CA SER A 489 5.17 -12.63 -8.51
C SER A 489 4.44 -12.88 -7.20
N TYR A 490 3.12 -12.74 -7.20
CA TYR A 490 2.31 -13.02 -6.03
C TYR A 490 1.17 -13.96 -6.40
N ALA A 491 1.12 -15.10 -5.72
CA ALA A 491 0.02 -16.05 -5.78
C ALA A 491 -1.00 -15.70 -4.69
N ALA A 492 -2.27 -15.55 -5.09
CA ALA A 492 -3.35 -15.24 -4.15
C ALA A 492 -3.61 -16.40 -3.17
N PRO A 493 -4.23 -16.11 -2.01
CA PRO A 493 -4.46 -17.12 -0.98
C PRO A 493 -5.28 -18.33 -1.40
N THR A 494 -4.98 -19.47 -0.77
CA THR A 494 -5.71 -20.75 -0.93
C THR A 494 -6.93 -20.90 -0.02
N THR A 495 -7.17 -19.94 0.87
CA THR A 495 -8.36 -19.93 1.73
C THR A 495 -9.26 -18.82 1.25
N ALA A 496 -10.54 -19.13 0.99
CA ALA A 496 -11.54 -18.17 0.54
C ALA A 496 -11.52 -16.94 1.46
N VAL A 497 -11.22 -15.78 0.88
CA VAL A 497 -11.38 -14.51 1.57
C VAL A 497 -12.69 -13.91 1.05
N THR A 498 -13.62 -13.64 1.95
CA THR A 498 -14.93 -13.09 1.60
C THR A 498 -14.76 -11.66 1.07
N GLY A 499 -15.27 -11.41 -0.13
CA GLY A 499 -15.30 -10.08 -0.75
C GLY A 499 -13.91 -9.56 -1.16
N LEU A 500 -13.66 -8.29 -0.82
CA LEU A 500 -12.44 -7.56 -1.18
C LEU A 500 -11.37 -7.75 -0.11
N ALA A 501 -10.25 -8.34 -0.49
CA ALA A 501 -9.12 -8.49 0.41
C ALA A 501 -7.82 -7.95 -0.19
N LEU A 502 -6.90 -7.62 0.72
CA LEU A 502 -5.69 -6.87 0.41
C LEU A 502 -4.53 -7.44 1.20
N ASP A 503 -3.52 -7.93 0.49
CA ASP A 503 -2.19 -8.14 1.06
C ASP A 503 -1.32 -6.91 0.78
N SER A 504 -0.72 -6.36 1.84
CA SER A 504 0.15 -5.19 1.76
C SER A 504 1.57 -5.54 2.22
N PHE A 505 2.54 -5.27 1.35
CA PHE A 505 3.95 -5.54 1.57
C PHE A 505 4.70 -4.21 1.60
N SER A 506 5.25 -3.84 2.75
CA SER A 506 6.15 -2.67 2.79
C SER A 506 7.52 -3.10 2.27
N PHE A 507 8.14 -2.33 1.39
CA PHE A 507 9.48 -2.61 0.89
C PHE A 507 10.36 -1.38 0.95
N SER A 508 11.67 -1.61 0.94
CA SER A 508 12.70 -0.57 0.88
C SER A 508 13.74 -0.91 -0.17
N LEU A 509 14.21 0.08 -0.92
CA LEU A 509 15.23 -0.05 -1.96
C LEU A 509 16.50 0.69 -1.55
N LEU A 510 17.67 0.07 -1.75
CA LEU A 510 18.98 0.68 -1.45
C LEU A 510 19.48 1.52 -2.63
N THR A 511 19.87 2.77 -2.39
CA THR A 511 20.51 3.63 -3.40
C THR A 511 22.00 3.31 -3.56
N ALA A 512 22.66 3.89 -4.57
CA ALA A 512 24.11 3.77 -4.73
C ALA A 512 24.91 4.44 -3.60
N GLN A 513 24.28 5.35 -2.86
CA GLN A 513 24.87 6.19 -1.82
C GLN A 513 24.72 5.58 -0.42
N GLY A 514 23.86 4.56 -0.27
CA GLY A 514 23.62 3.87 1.00
C GLY A 514 22.26 4.17 1.64
N ASP A 515 21.49 5.06 1.03
CA ASP A 515 20.18 5.50 1.52
C ASP A 515 19.07 4.52 1.15
N MET A 516 17.92 4.64 1.81
CA MET A 516 16.76 3.77 1.58
C MET A 516 15.54 4.58 1.15
N ALA A 517 14.91 4.18 0.04
CA ALA A 517 13.56 4.64 -0.34
C ALA A 517 12.55 3.54 -0.02
N SER A 518 11.41 3.88 0.60
CA SER A 518 10.39 2.89 0.99
C SER A 518 9.04 3.17 0.32
N SER A 519 8.27 2.11 0.08
CA SER A 519 6.89 2.16 -0.41
C SER A 519 6.15 0.85 -0.06
N THR A 520 4.93 0.70 -0.53
CA THR A 520 4.11 -0.51 -0.41
C THR A 520 3.82 -1.14 -1.77
N LEU A 521 3.77 -2.47 -1.79
CA LEU A 521 3.10 -3.25 -2.81
C LEU A 521 1.78 -3.71 -2.21
N ASP A 522 0.68 -3.27 -2.78
CA ASP A 522 -0.68 -3.55 -2.34
C ASP A 522 -1.34 -4.45 -3.40
N VAL A 523 -1.53 -5.72 -3.05
CA VAL A 523 -2.17 -6.71 -3.92
C VAL A 523 -3.60 -6.92 -3.46
N ARG A 524 -4.54 -6.39 -4.26
CA ARG A 524 -5.97 -6.51 -4.03
C ARG A 524 -6.51 -7.73 -4.76
N PHE A 525 -7.45 -8.43 -4.14
CA PHE A 525 -8.21 -9.47 -4.79
C PHE A 525 -9.69 -9.29 -4.54
N ASP A 526 -10.46 -9.48 -5.61
CA ASP A 526 -11.91 -9.36 -5.65
C ASP A 526 -12.47 -10.69 -6.12
N HIS A 527 -13.15 -11.39 -5.20
CA HIS A 527 -13.79 -12.68 -5.46
C HIS A 527 -15.31 -12.57 -5.54
N THR A 528 -15.83 -11.38 -5.88
CA THR A 528 -17.28 -11.19 -6.02
C THR A 528 -17.79 -11.88 -7.29
N GLN A 529 -18.59 -12.94 -7.20
CA GLN A 529 -19.25 -13.49 -8.39
C GLN A 529 -20.56 -12.75 -8.68
N VAL A 530 -21.07 -12.88 -9.91
CA VAL A 530 -22.34 -12.23 -10.31
C VAL A 530 -23.25 -13.27 -10.97
N HIS A 531 -24.32 -13.62 -10.27
CA HIS A 531 -25.36 -14.53 -10.73
C HIS A 531 -26.59 -13.74 -11.15
N VAL A 532 -27.04 -13.92 -12.39
CA VAL A 532 -28.21 -13.18 -12.92
C VAL A 532 -29.21 -14.16 -13.52
N GLY A 533 -30.40 -14.22 -12.92
CA GLY A 533 -31.55 -14.98 -13.38
C GLY A 533 -32.20 -14.42 -14.65
N THR A 534 -33.33 -15.02 -15.00
CA THR A 534 -34.20 -14.69 -16.13
C THR A 534 -35.49 -14.04 -15.61
N ASN A 535 -36.57 -14.03 -16.39
CA ASN A 535 -37.86 -13.50 -15.92
C ASN A 535 -38.85 -14.62 -15.52
N ASP A 536 -38.35 -15.84 -15.42
CA ASP A 536 -39.09 -17.04 -15.02
C ASP A 536 -38.66 -17.46 -13.61
N SER A 537 -39.50 -18.19 -12.87
CA SER A 537 -39.14 -18.70 -11.54
C SER A 537 -37.96 -19.67 -11.59
N GLU A 538 -36.90 -19.35 -10.86
CA GLU A 538 -35.63 -20.09 -10.88
C GLU A 538 -35.12 -20.47 -9.47
N VAL A 539 -34.18 -21.43 -9.46
CA VAL A 539 -33.35 -21.69 -8.29
C VAL A 539 -31.93 -21.29 -8.67
N ILE A 540 -31.37 -20.31 -7.97
CA ILE A 540 -30.01 -19.82 -8.17
C ILE A 540 -29.21 -20.14 -6.91
N THR A 541 -28.02 -20.69 -7.10
CA THR A 541 -27.11 -21.06 -6.01
C THR A 541 -25.77 -20.39 -6.28
N GLY A 542 -25.31 -19.63 -5.29
CA GLY A 542 -24.02 -18.98 -5.22
C GLY A 542 -22.90 -19.94 -4.81
N GLY A 543 -21.76 -19.38 -4.45
CA GLY A 543 -20.54 -20.09 -4.10
C GLY A 543 -20.21 -20.01 -2.61
N ALA A 544 -18.96 -20.34 -2.28
CA ALA A 544 -18.42 -20.18 -0.93
C ALA A 544 -17.69 -18.82 -0.73
N THR A 545 -17.87 -17.90 -1.68
CA THR A 545 -17.28 -16.56 -1.71
C THR A 545 -18.36 -15.52 -1.91
N ALA A 546 -18.04 -14.24 -1.66
CA ALA A 546 -18.99 -13.15 -1.87
C ALA A 546 -19.64 -13.18 -3.27
N ASP A 547 -20.94 -13.00 -3.32
CA ASP A 547 -21.75 -13.08 -4.53
C ASP A 547 -22.66 -11.86 -4.68
N GLN A 548 -22.96 -11.51 -5.93
CA GLN A 548 -24.06 -10.64 -6.29
C GLN A 548 -25.10 -11.46 -7.04
N ILE A 549 -26.22 -11.74 -6.40
CA ILE A 549 -27.29 -12.55 -6.96
C ILE A 549 -28.47 -11.65 -7.35
N MET A 550 -28.99 -11.83 -8.56
CA MET A 550 -30.13 -11.08 -9.09
C MET A 550 -31.17 -12.01 -9.70
N GLY A 551 -32.28 -12.27 -8.99
CA GLY A 551 -33.40 -13.11 -9.46
C GLY A 551 -34.11 -12.53 -10.69
N ARG A 552 -34.47 -11.24 -10.62
CA ARG A 552 -35.26 -10.44 -11.59
C ARG A 552 -36.76 -10.67 -11.42
N ASP A 553 -37.53 -10.88 -12.49
CA ASP A 553 -38.96 -11.19 -12.36
C ASP A 553 -39.08 -12.69 -12.12
N GLY A 554 -39.99 -13.16 -11.28
CA GLY A 554 -40.05 -14.60 -11.02
C GLY A 554 -40.77 -14.94 -9.74
N ALA A 555 -40.43 -16.07 -9.17
CA ALA A 555 -40.75 -16.44 -7.80
C ALA A 555 -39.59 -17.36 -7.44
N ASP A 556 -38.49 -16.71 -7.13
CA ASP A 556 -37.16 -17.31 -7.19
C ASP A 556 -36.77 -17.87 -5.83
N THR A 557 -35.89 -18.87 -5.84
CA THR A 557 -35.21 -19.34 -4.64
C THR A 557 -33.71 -19.10 -4.80
N LEU A 558 -33.19 -18.16 -4.03
CA LEU A 558 -31.80 -17.69 -4.11
C LEU A 558 -31.04 -18.19 -2.88
N PHE A 559 -29.98 -18.96 -3.09
CA PHE A 559 -29.05 -19.40 -2.05
C PHE A 559 -27.70 -18.77 -2.33
N ALA A 560 -27.16 -17.91 -1.45
CA ALA A 560 -25.82 -17.37 -1.64
C ALA A 560 -24.71 -18.20 -0.96
N ASP A 561 -25.10 -19.17 -0.11
CA ASP A 561 -24.23 -20.16 0.53
C ASP A 561 -23.19 -19.57 1.49
N GLY A 562 -22.07 -19.02 1.05
CA GLY A 562 -21.11 -18.40 1.96
C GLY A 562 -20.35 -17.27 1.32
N GLY A 563 -20.04 -16.22 2.07
CA GLY A 563 -19.66 -14.96 1.47
C GLY A 563 -20.25 -13.80 2.25
N ASN A 564 -19.86 -12.58 1.90
CA ASN A 564 -20.65 -11.42 2.30
C ASN A 564 -21.39 -10.97 1.04
N ASP A 565 -22.64 -11.34 0.95
CA ASP A 565 -23.36 -11.42 -0.30
C ASP A 565 -24.29 -10.22 -0.50
N LEU A 566 -24.66 -9.98 -1.75
CA LEU A 566 -25.62 -8.98 -2.14
C LEU A 566 -26.70 -9.64 -2.99
N ILE A 567 -27.84 -9.88 -2.37
CA ILE A 567 -28.93 -10.67 -2.94
C ILE A 567 -30.11 -9.75 -3.29
N TYR A 568 -30.52 -9.80 -4.55
CA TYR A 568 -31.68 -9.09 -5.08
C TYR A 568 -32.71 -10.08 -5.62
N GLY A 569 -33.85 -10.25 -4.93
CA GLY A 569 -35.01 -10.95 -5.49
C GLY A 569 -35.56 -10.18 -6.70
N ASN A 570 -35.83 -8.90 -6.49
CA ASN A 570 -36.40 -7.93 -7.43
C ASN A 570 -37.92 -8.03 -7.57
N GLY A 571 -38.45 -8.91 -8.40
CA GLY A 571 -39.87 -8.89 -8.78
C GLY A 571 -40.48 -10.27 -8.62
N GLY A 572 -41.55 -10.38 -7.83
CA GLY A 572 -42.17 -11.66 -7.55
C GLY A 572 -42.13 -12.01 -6.07
N ASN A 573 -42.54 -13.22 -5.74
CA ASN A 573 -42.52 -13.69 -4.35
C ASN A 573 -41.33 -14.62 -4.18
N ASP A 574 -40.24 -14.08 -3.65
CA ASP A 574 -38.95 -14.73 -3.66
C ASP A 574 -38.60 -15.32 -2.28
N GLU A 575 -37.73 -16.33 -2.28
CA GLU A 575 -37.14 -16.93 -1.08
C GLU A 575 -35.61 -16.75 -1.13
N LEU A 576 -35.06 -15.95 -0.23
CA LEU A 576 -33.64 -15.55 -0.20
C LEU A 576 -32.96 -16.16 1.03
N HIS A 577 -31.83 -16.82 0.83
CA HIS A 577 -30.96 -17.36 1.87
C HIS A 577 -29.57 -16.74 1.75
N GLY A 578 -29.17 -15.94 2.74
CA GLY A 578 -27.86 -15.30 2.86
C GLY A 578 -26.74 -16.33 3.00
N GLY A 579 -26.91 -17.26 3.94
CA GLY A 579 -25.93 -18.30 4.19
C GLY A 579 -24.92 -17.86 5.25
N ALA A 580 -23.62 -17.96 4.99
CA ALA A 580 -22.58 -17.65 5.97
C ALA A 580 -21.80 -16.39 5.62
N GLY A 581 -21.88 -15.36 6.47
CA GLY A 581 -21.18 -14.09 6.37
C GLY A 581 -22.14 -12.92 6.57
N ASP A 582 -21.66 -11.69 6.38
CA ASP A 582 -22.50 -10.50 6.61
C ASP A 582 -23.19 -10.09 5.30
N ASP A 583 -24.47 -10.42 5.16
CA ASP A 583 -25.17 -10.34 3.88
C ASP A 583 -26.09 -9.13 3.74
N HIS A 584 -26.33 -8.71 2.50
CA HIS A 584 -27.29 -7.67 2.15
C HIS A 584 -28.43 -8.27 1.30
N LEU A 585 -29.61 -8.38 1.90
CA LEU A 585 -30.79 -8.99 1.28
C LEU A 585 -31.83 -7.94 0.91
N VAL A 586 -32.20 -7.90 -0.37
CA VAL A 586 -33.25 -7.06 -0.94
C VAL A 586 -34.29 -7.97 -1.60
N GLY A 587 -35.42 -8.21 -0.93
CA GLY A 587 -36.52 -9.00 -1.49
C GLY A 587 -37.08 -8.35 -2.77
N GLY A 588 -37.50 -7.09 -2.67
CA GLY A 588 -38.01 -6.31 -3.80
C GLY A 588 -39.54 -6.21 -3.82
N GLN A 589 -40.12 -6.20 -5.02
CA GLN A 589 -41.57 -6.19 -5.23
C GLN A 589 -42.18 -7.57 -5.04
N GLY A 590 -42.92 -7.76 -3.97
CA GLY A 590 -43.78 -8.93 -3.82
C GLY A 590 -44.02 -9.29 -2.38
N SER A 591 -43.95 -10.56 -2.04
CA SER A 591 -44.06 -11.02 -0.66
C SER A 591 -43.01 -12.06 -0.45
N ASP A 592 -41.91 -11.61 0.14
CA ASP A 592 -40.66 -12.34 0.14
C ASP A 592 -40.42 -13.04 1.47
N VAL A 593 -39.65 -14.13 1.42
CA VAL A 593 -39.17 -14.84 2.60
C VAL A 593 -37.66 -14.73 2.62
N MET A 594 -37.10 -14.20 3.69
CA MET A 594 -35.66 -13.96 3.81
C MET A 594 -35.10 -14.66 5.04
N TYR A 595 -33.94 -15.29 4.86
CA TYR A 595 -33.09 -15.89 5.88
C TYR A 595 -31.73 -15.19 5.75
N GLY A 596 -31.29 -14.52 6.82
CA GLY A 596 -29.91 -14.02 6.89
C GLY A 596 -28.93 -15.16 7.15
N ASP A 597 -29.39 -16.19 7.86
CA ASP A 597 -28.64 -17.33 8.36
C ASP A 597 -27.53 -16.93 9.35
N ALA A 598 -26.25 -17.01 8.97
CA ALA A 598 -25.13 -16.89 9.90
C ALA A 598 -24.27 -15.67 9.60
N GLY A 599 -24.47 -14.60 10.37
CA GLY A 599 -23.64 -13.41 10.32
C GLY A 599 -24.41 -12.21 10.83
N SER A 600 -23.92 -11.00 10.55
CA SER A 600 -24.62 -9.76 10.86
C SER A 600 -25.29 -9.21 9.61
N ASP A 601 -26.53 -9.61 9.36
CA ASP A 601 -27.18 -9.37 8.07
C ASP A 601 -27.95 -8.06 8.00
N VAL A 602 -28.08 -7.52 6.79
CA VAL A 602 -28.82 -6.29 6.52
C VAL A 602 -29.96 -6.58 5.55
N PHE A 603 -31.18 -6.50 6.06
CA PHE A 603 -32.40 -6.60 5.26
C PHE A 603 -32.81 -5.20 4.80
N VAL A 604 -32.85 -4.98 3.49
CA VAL A 604 -32.98 -3.66 2.88
C VAL A 604 -34.30 -3.55 2.15
N TRP A 605 -35.03 -2.47 2.42
CA TRP A 605 -36.21 -2.07 1.65
C TRP A 605 -35.98 -0.76 0.90
N ARG A 606 -36.32 -0.80 -0.38
CA ARG A 606 -36.27 0.34 -1.30
C ARG A 606 -37.67 0.86 -1.58
N PHE A 607 -37.74 2.09 -2.11
CA PHE A 607 -39.01 2.66 -2.53
C PHE A 607 -39.74 1.81 -3.59
N SER A 608 -39.05 0.93 -4.34
CA SER A 608 -39.70 0.02 -5.28
C SER A 608 -40.58 -1.04 -4.63
N ASP A 609 -40.36 -1.33 -3.35
CA ASP A 609 -40.85 -2.54 -2.68
C ASP A 609 -42.25 -2.34 -2.08
N HIS A 610 -42.74 -1.08 -2.07
CA HIS A 610 -44.09 -0.80 -1.62
C HIS A 610 -45.14 -1.46 -2.53
N GLY A 611 -46.17 -2.03 -1.91
CA GLY A 611 -47.32 -2.58 -2.62
C GLY A 611 -47.99 -1.58 -3.57
N ALA A 612 -48.42 -2.05 -4.75
CA ALA A 612 -48.76 -1.25 -5.93
C ALA A 612 -49.95 -0.26 -5.79
N SER A 613 -50.73 -0.29 -4.69
CA SER A 613 -51.92 0.57 -4.57
C SER A 613 -52.26 1.08 -3.17
N GLY A 614 -51.50 0.71 -2.12
CA GLY A 614 -51.84 1.03 -0.72
C GLY A 614 -53.17 0.42 -0.25
N SER A 615 -53.79 -0.46 -1.04
CA SER A 615 -54.92 -1.31 -0.66
C SER A 615 -54.42 -2.52 0.13
N VAL A 616 -55.20 -2.99 1.11
CA VAL A 616 -54.90 -4.22 1.88
C VAL A 616 -54.69 -5.44 0.98
N ALA A 617 -55.32 -5.48 -0.20
CA ALA A 617 -55.19 -6.58 -1.16
C ALA A 617 -53.88 -6.58 -1.97
N ASP A 618 -53.21 -5.43 -2.05
CA ASP A 618 -52.01 -5.23 -2.88
C ASP A 618 -50.79 -4.88 -2.01
N ARG A 619 -50.88 -5.14 -0.70
CA ARG A 619 -49.82 -4.89 0.28
C ARG A 619 -48.81 -6.03 0.23
N ALA A 620 -47.55 -5.67 0.00
CA ALA A 620 -46.42 -6.58 0.09
C ALA A 620 -46.18 -6.99 1.56
N VAL A 621 -45.90 -8.27 1.79
CA VAL A 621 -45.66 -8.83 3.12
C VAL A 621 -44.38 -9.65 3.08
N ASP A 622 -43.34 -9.10 3.68
CA ASP A 622 -42.03 -9.76 3.74
C ASP A 622 -41.82 -10.37 5.11
N VAL A 623 -41.22 -11.56 5.12
CA VAL A 623 -41.04 -12.37 6.31
C VAL A 623 -39.56 -12.69 6.49
N ILE A 624 -38.96 -12.18 7.57
CA ILE A 624 -37.64 -12.60 8.02
C ILE A 624 -37.83 -13.75 9.02
N LYS A 625 -37.07 -14.83 8.85
CA LYS A 625 -37.28 -16.09 9.58
C LYS A 625 -36.37 -16.30 10.79
N ASP A 626 -35.29 -15.54 10.87
CA ASP A 626 -34.16 -15.79 11.76
C ASP A 626 -33.52 -14.53 12.36
N PHE A 627 -34.18 -13.36 12.24
CA PHE A 627 -33.65 -12.06 12.66
C PHE A 627 -32.98 -12.07 14.05
N ASP A 628 -31.67 -11.83 14.12
CA ASP A 628 -30.92 -11.73 15.38
C ASP A 628 -31.10 -10.35 16.03
N VAL A 629 -31.60 -10.35 17.26
CA VAL A 629 -31.83 -9.14 18.07
C VAL A 629 -30.59 -8.65 18.83
N ALA A 630 -29.50 -9.41 18.88
CA ALA A 630 -28.26 -9.03 19.55
C ALA A 630 -27.72 -7.70 19.00
N PRO A 631 -27.20 -6.74 19.80
CA PRO A 631 -26.74 -5.45 19.27
C PRO A 631 -25.79 -5.59 18.07
N VAL A 632 -25.76 -4.61 17.15
CA VAL A 632 -24.84 -4.68 15.97
C VAL A 632 -23.36 -4.84 16.39
N ALA A 633 -22.97 -4.28 17.54
CA ALA A 633 -21.63 -4.46 18.10
C ALA A 633 -21.31 -5.92 18.52
N GLU A 634 -22.34 -6.77 18.61
CA GLU A 634 -22.31 -8.20 18.92
C GLU A 634 -22.75 -9.05 17.72
N GLN A 635 -22.69 -8.50 16.49
CA GLN A 635 -22.98 -9.16 15.21
C GLN A 635 -24.45 -9.54 14.96
N GLY A 636 -25.44 -8.83 15.52
CA GLY A 636 -26.83 -9.10 15.11
C GLY A 636 -27.32 -8.21 13.97
N ASP A 637 -28.38 -8.67 13.32
CA ASP A 637 -28.99 -8.14 12.09
C ASP A 637 -29.56 -6.73 12.13
N VAL A 638 -29.76 -6.13 10.96
CA VAL A 638 -30.19 -4.75 10.77
C VAL A 638 -31.34 -4.67 9.76
N LEU A 639 -32.33 -3.83 10.06
CA LEU A 639 -33.38 -3.42 9.12
C LEU A 639 -33.01 -2.06 8.52
N ASP A 640 -32.83 -1.99 7.20
CA ASP A 640 -32.55 -0.75 6.48
C ASP A 640 -33.78 -0.27 5.71
N LEU A 641 -34.37 0.83 6.18
CA LEU A 641 -35.54 1.47 5.59
C LEU A 641 -35.23 2.86 5.01
N ARG A 642 -33.94 3.24 4.89
CA ARG A 642 -33.51 4.57 4.42
C ARG A 642 -34.09 4.93 3.06
N ASP A 643 -34.17 3.95 2.17
CA ASP A 643 -34.68 4.16 0.81
C ASP A 643 -36.21 3.99 0.71
N LEU A 644 -36.86 3.34 1.69
CA LEU A 644 -38.30 3.13 1.70
C LEU A 644 -39.05 4.35 2.24
N LEU A 645 -38.57 4.94 3.33
CA LEU A 645 -39.25 6.07 3.98
C LEU A 645 -38.94 7.40 3.26
N GLN A 646 -39.92 8.31 3.23
CA GLN A 646 -39.76 9.63 2.63
C GLN A 646 -40.19 10.74 3.59
N GLY A 647 -39.23 11.61 3.96
CA GLY A 647 -39.47 12.83 4.74
C GLY A 647 -39.53 12.61 6.25
N GLU A 648 -39.10 11.44 6.72
CA GLU A 648 -38.87 11.13 8.11
C GLU A 648 -37.71 11.96 8.69
N ASN A 649 -37.67 12.07 10.02
CA ASN A 649 -36.54 12.60 10.76
C ASN A 649 -36.45 11.94 12.13
N THR A 650 -35.26 11.95 12.71
CA THR A 650 -34.95 11.37 14.03
C THR A 650 -34.59 12.43 15.07
N VAL A 651 -34.89 13.71 14.79
CA VAL A 651 -34.57 14.82 15.69
C VAL A 651 -35.26 14.63 17.05
N GLY A 652 -34.48 14.51 18.12
CA GLY A 652 -34.99 14.32 19.48
C GLY A 652 -35.27 12.86 19.88
N GLY A 653 -34.69 11.88 19.18
CA GLY A 653 -34.83 10.45 19.48
C GLY A 653 -35.48 9.73 18.32
N THR A 654 -36.76 9.37 18.45
CA THR A 654 -37.52 8.74 17.35
C THR A 654 -38.06 9.75 16.33
N GLY A 655 -37.89 11.06 16.57
CA GLY A 655 -38.45 12.14 15.74
C GLY A 655 -39.93 11.92 15.40
N ASN A 656 -40.25 11.78 14.11
CA ASN A 656 -41.61 11.54 13.61
C ASN A 656 -41.86 10.09 13.12
N LEU A 657 -40.99 9.13 13.46
CA LEU A 657 -41.07 7.76 12.94
C LEU A 657 -42.34 7.00 13.34
N ASP A 658 -43.05 7.42 14.38
CA ASP A 658 -44.35 6.86 14.76
C ASP A 658 -45.48 7.18 13.77
N HIS A 659 -45.25 8.12 12.84
CA HIS A 659 -46.10 8.34 11.68
C HIS A 659 -45.82 7.37 10.51
N TYR A 660 -44.67 6.71 10.52
CA TYR A 660 -44.20 5.84 9.44
C TYR A 660 -44.25 4.37 9.83
N LEU A 661 -43.97 4.06 11.09
CA LEU A 661 -43.80 2.70 11.59
C LEU A 661 -44.77 2.44 12.74
N ARG A 662 -45.50 1.33 12.65
CA ARG A 662 -46.25 0.78 13.78
C ARG A 662 -45.79 -0.65 14.04
N ILE A 663 -45.32 -0.88 15.26
CA ILE A 663 -44.79 -2.18 15.70
C ILE A 663 -45.81 -2.85 16.63
N ASP A 664 -46.37 -3.94 16.15
CA ASP A 664 -47.33 -4.81 16.83
C ASP A 664 -46.69 -6.17 17.16
N THR A 665 -47.27 -6.88 18.13
CA THR A 665 -46.81 -8.22 18.53
C THR A 665 -47.95 -9.21 18.31
N SER A 666 -47.68 -10.29 17.59
CA SER A 666 -48.65 -11.35 17.29
C SER A 666 -48.10 -12.70 17.72
N GLY A 667 -48.41 -13.11 18.96
CA GLY A 667 -47.85 -14.35 19.52
C GLY A 667 -46.34 -14.21 19.79
N ALA A 668 -45.53 -15.03 19.10
CA ALA A 668 -44.07 -14.94 19.14
C ALA A 668 -43.51 -13.97 18.11
N ASP A 669 -44.32 -13.51 17.15
CA ASP A 669 -43.86 -12.70 16.02
C ASP A 669 -43.99 -11.21 16.32
N THR A 670 -43.13 -10.42 15.66
CA THR A 670 -43.25 -8.97 15.58
C THR A 670 -43.71 -8.58 14.19
N VAL A 671 -44.74 -7.73 14.12
CA VAL A 671 -45.27 -7.22 12.85
C VAL A 671 -45.02 -5.72 12.79
N ILE A 672 -44.25 -5.30 11.80
CA ILE A 672 -43.92 -3.90 11.53
C ILE A 672 -44.76 -3.47 10.34
N HIS A 673 -45.74 -2.61 10.60
CA HIS A 673 -46.53 -1.96 9.57
C HIS A 673 -45.80 -0.70 9.12
N VAL A 674 -45.69 -0.50 7.81
CA VAL A 674 -44.93 0.61 7.24
C VAL A 674 -45.82 1.47 6.31
N SER A 675 -45.75 2.78 6.53
CA SER A 675 -46.30 3.83 5.67
C SER A 675 -45.15 4.69 5.14
N PRO A 676 -44.70 4.49 3.88
CA PRO A 676 -43.56 5.20 3.30
C PRO A 676 -43.66 6.74 3.38
N THR A 677 -44.87 7.29 3.36
CA THR A 677 -45.16 8.73 3.32
C THR A 677 -45.56 9.33 4.68
N GLY A 678 -45.57 8.55 5.76
CA GLY A 678 -45.84 9.05 7.10
C GLY A 678 -47.31 9.33 7.41
N ASP A 679 -48.23 8.53 6.87
CA ASP A 679 -49.68 8.76 6.99
C ASP A 679 -50.31 8.14 8.25
N PHE A 680 -49.53 7.48 9.12
CA PHE A 680 -50.04 7.02 10.40
C PHE A 680 -50.28 8.21 11.35
N VAL A 681 -51.42 8.18 12.03
CA VAL A 681 -51.76 9.09 13.12
C VAL A 681 -51.32 8.45 14.43
N ALA A 682 -50.44 9.15 15.14
CA ALA A 682 -49.92 8.71 16.43
C ALA A 682 -51.04 8.21 17.38
N GLY A 683 -50.92 6.97 17.83
CA GLY A 683 -51.86 6.34 18.78
C GLY A 683 -53.17 5.82 18.19
N VAL A 684 -53.33 5.80 16.86
CA VAL A 684 -54.53 5.27 16.18
C VAL A 684 -54.17 4.01 15.36
N THR A 685 -54.79 2.88 15.68
CA THR A 685 -54.49 1.57 15.05
C THR A 685 -55.04 1.41 13.62
N ALA A 686 -55.75 2.40 13.07
CA ALA A 686 -56.42 2.32 11.76
C ALA A 686 -56.29 3.59 10.91
N SER A 687 -55.35 4.48 11.25
CA SER A 687 -55.04 5.64 10.42
C SER A 687 -53.94 5.29 9.42
N GLY A 688 -54.09 5.66 8.15
CA GLY A 688 -53.04 5.59 7.12
C GLY A 688 -53.24 4.49 6.07
N THR A 689 -52.57 4.65 4.93
CA THR A 689 -52.45 3.66 3.84
C THR A 689 -51.16 2.88 4.03
N GLU A 690 -51.24 1.77 4.76
CA GLU A 690 -50.14 0.82 4.85
C GLU A 690 -49.92 0.15 3.49
N SER A 691 -48.69 0.23 2.98
CA SER A 691 -48.32 -0.38 1.69
C SER A 691 -47.30 -1.50 1.83
N GLN A 692 -46.66 -1.63 3.00
CA GLN A 692 -45.68 -2.67 3.29
C GLN A 692 -45.86 -3.22 4.71
N THR A 693 -45.70 -4.53 4.88
CA THR A 693 -45.60 -5.19 6.18
C THR A 693 -44.32 -6.00 6.25
N ILE A 694 -43.57 -5.85 7.34
CA ILE A 694 -42.41 -6.69 7.65
C ILE A 694 -42.77 -7.56 8.85
N VAL A 695 -42.56 -8.86 8.74
CA VAL A 695 -42.82 -9.83 9.80
C VAL A 695 -41.50 -10.43 10.25
N LEU A 696 -41.14 -10.22 11.50
CA LEU A 696 -40.04 -10.93 12.16
C LEU A 696 -40.63 -12.19 12.80
N ALA A 697 -40.53 -13.32 12.11
CA ALA A 697 -41.13 -14.58 12.55
C ALA A 697 -40.33 -15.15 13.73
N GLY A 698 -41.02 -15.55 14.79
CA GLY A 698 -40.39 -16.10 16.00
C GLY A 698 -39.67 -15.08 16.88
N VAL A 699 -39.64 -13.80 16.50
CA VAL A 699 -38.98 -12.71 17.23
C VAL A 699 -40.00 -11.77 17.86
N ASN A 700 -39.92 -11.60 19.17
CA ASN A 700 -40.73 -10.65 19.92
C ASN A 700 -39.84 -9.53 20.46
N LEU A 701 -39.68 -8.44 19.69
CA LEU A 701 -38.79 -7.32 20.02
C LEU A 701 -39.05 -6.72 21.41
N ARG A 702 -40.27 -6.84 21.95
CA ARG A 702 -40.57 -6.34 23.31
C ARG A 702 -39.92 -7.20 24.38
N VAL A 703 -39.90 -8.51 24.19
CA VAL A 703 -39.33 -9.46 25.15
C VAL A 703 -37.84 -9.61 24.91
N ASP A 704 -37.44 -9.82 23.66
CA ASP A 704 -36.10 -10.24 23.29
C ASP A 704 -35.09 -9.09 23.37
N MET A 705 -35.55 -7.83 23.29
CA MET A 705 -34.73 -6.63 23.53
C MET A 705 -34.88 -6.04 24.94
N GLU A 706 -35.39 -6.83 25.89
CA GLU A 706 -35.55 -6.48 27.32
C GLU A 706 -36.45 -5.27 27.61
N LEU A 707 -37.44 -5.00 26.74
CA LEU A 707 -38.45 -3.98 27.00
C LEU A 707 -39.58 -4.53 27.88
N THR A 708 -40.40 -3.64 28.44
CA THR A 708 -41.60 -4.09 29.16
C THR A 708 -42.64 -4.61 28.16
N PRO A 709 -43.46 -5.62 28.50
CA PRO A 709 -44.53 -6.10 27.61
C PRO A 709 -45.57 -5.02 27.23
N SER A 710 -45.65 -3.94 28.01
CA SER A 710 -46.51 -2.78 27.78
C SER A 710 -45.80 -1.61 27.09
N ALA A 711 -44.55 -1.80 26.63
CA ALA A 711 -43.84 -0.79 25.86
C ALA A 711 -44.71 -0.32 24.68
N SER A 712 -44.57 0.93 24.28
CA SER A 712 -45.22 1.47 23.09
C SER A 712 -44.47 1.05 21.83
N SER A 713 -45.02 1.29 20.63
CA SER A 713 -44.25 1.13 19.38
C SER A 713 -43.08 2.12 19.34
N GLN A 714 -43.25 3.32 19.89
CA GLN A 714 -42.20 4.33 19.98
C GLN A 714 -41.01 3.88 20.85
N ASP A 715 -41.27 3.18 21.96
CA ASP A 715 -40.20 2.63 22.81
C ASP A 715 -39.38 1.56 22.06
N VAL A 716 -40.03 0.74 21.22
CA VAL A 716 -39.35 -0.28 20.42
C VAL A 716 -38.52 0.38 19.32
N ILE A 717 -39.08 1.37 18.60
CA ILE A 717 -38.35 2.14 17.59
C ILE A 717 -37.10 2.80 18.21
N ALA A 718 -37.25 3.43 19.38
CA ALA A 718 -36.13 4.04 20.09
C ALA A 718 -35.02 3.02 20.42
N LYS A 719 -35.42 1.82 20.86
CA LYS A 719 -34.48 0.74 21.20
C LYS A 719 -33.76 0.19 19.97
N LEU A 720 -34.46 0.04 18.84
CA LEU A 720 -33.85 -0.38 17.57
C LEU A 720 -32.81 0.65 17.09
N LEU A 721 -33.14 1.94 17.12
CA LEU A 721 -32.20 3.01 16.77
C LEU A 721 -30.96 3.04 17.68
N ASP A 722 -31.16 2.92 19.00
CA ASP A 722 -30.07 2.91 20.00
C ASP A 722 -29.10 1.74 19.80
N GLN A 723 -29.60 0.58 19.34
CA GLN A 723 -28.79 -0.61 19.08
C GLN A 723 -28.27 -0.71 17.64
N GLY A 724 -28.53 0.29 16.79
CA GLY A 724 -28.13 0.30 15.38
C GLY A 724 -28.92 -0.65 14.48
N LYS A 725 -30.04 -1.19 14.97
CA LYS A 725 -30.88 -2.22 14.33
C LYS A 725 -31.84 -1.70 13.28
N LEU A 726 -32.04 -0.39 13.24
CA LEU A 726 -32.94 0.27 12.31
C LEU A 726 -32.19 1.44 11.68
N LEU A 727 -32.01 1.39 10.37
CA LEU A 727 -31.46 2.50 9.59
C LEU A 727 -32.61 3.24 8.90
N VAL A 728 -32.62 4.57 9.05
CA VAL A 728 -33.56 5.52 8.41
C VAL A 728 -32.78 6.77 8.01
N ASP A 729 -33.29 7.60 7.10
CA ASP A 729 -32.54 8.77 6.65
C ASP A 729 -32.40 9.79 7.81
N HIS A 730 -31.19 10.31 7.99
CA HIS A 730 -30.89 11.29 9.03
C HIS A 730 -30.88 12.69 8.41
N VAL A 731 -32.07 13.26 8.22
CA VAL A 731 -32.20 14.69 7.83
C VAL A 731 -32.40 15.59 9.05
#